data_AF-A0A8T0H3C4-F1
#
_entry.id   AF-A0A8T0H3C4-F1
#
_cell.length_a   1.000
_cell.length_b   1.000
_cell.length_c   1.000
_cell.angle_alpha   90.00
_cell.angle_beta   90.00
_cell.angle_gamma   90.00
#
_symmetry.space_group_name_H-M   'P 1'
#
loop_
_entity.id
_entity.type
_entity.pdbx_description
1 polymer ?
#
loop_
_entity_poly.entity_id
_entity_poly.type
_entity_poly.pdbx_seq_one_letter_code
_entity_poly.pdbx_strand_id
1 'polypeptide(L)'
;MSSKAPASMESGNPRPRIRHTTGVPPPSSYPAGSGFATGRISLGEVDVIQVATFEEVWSALEGGIENQGMTFYKPVEVPAGYSILCHYGQNNSRPRAGWVLAIKENGSKPGPGPSPPAPRPSPPSPGPSPPSPGPSPPSPGPSPPSPRPSPPSPRPSPPSPHSSSSSTPSPPSSPKSFLERLNPFAGLTLTGKGDAADSSKDVYNPLVGKHLSPREAAIEAAEENINPFARVAVVRNETAVEEVEEHINPFSSEAVSRNTSATASETSTRGAPEDTTAKSLPDSVSSLTSPAPALKSPSDFRLIWTSSTWNGKQNGNAWVWLPIAPGGYSALGYLVTNTEEKPSISEVSCVRTDLTDTLAVDSKFFFTSGPEFSFPFTIWSTRPAVRGVSAQGVNVGSFFCARSEEPDNPLPIACLKNIAFKLDCMPTMAQVEAIQHFFGPSVMFHPAEDFLPSSVAWFFDAGAMLYSKDSSTPPMRIKSDGSNLPQGGTNDGAFWIDLPGDGSRDSVKKGNLASAKVHLHLKPVYGATYTDLQSWTFYPFNGPSTAKVGKVNIPLGRLGEHVGDWEHYTLRVSNFTGELEAIYFSQHSKGQWVKIWDLEFNANNKAIVYVAKNGHPCYAHQGDHLQGDETRGIGLRNDTALSTLVLDSSQKFQVFSADYMHQRGDKDAPEEPAWLHYMREWGPKIEYDRKKYLDKFLRFLPSKIRDSLEDVFDKLPDEVMGQEGPTGPSEKNMWNGDERS
;
A
#
# COMPACT_ATOMS: atom_id res chain seq x y z
N MET A 1 -56.93 28.38 29.76
CA MET A 1 -56.02 27.24 30.05
C MET A 1 -56.27 26.13 29.03
N SER A 2 -55.28 25.80 28.20
CA SER A 2 -55.07 24.48 27.58
C SER A 2 -53.89 24.58 26.62
N SER A 3 -52.68 24.38 27.15
CA SER A 3 -51.47 24.24 26.36
C SER A 3 -51.39 22.83 25.78
N LYS A 4 -51.55 22.68 24.46
CA LYS A 4 -51.07 21.48 23.77
C LYS A 4 -49.55 21.55 23.71
N ALA A 5 -48.87 20.61 24.34
CA ALA A 5 -47.44 20.37 24.09
C ALA A 5 -47.26 19.84 22.65
N PRO A 6 -46.24 20.30 21.90
CA PRO A 6 -45.84 19.64 20.66
C PRO A 6 -45.17 18.30 21.01
N ALA A 7 -45.57 17.22 20.35
CA ALA A 7 -44.94 15.92 20.52
C ALA A 7 -43.57 15.91 19.84
N SER A 8 -42.53 15.48 20.57
CA SER A 8 -41.21 15.19 20.02
C SER A 8 -41.25 13.88 19.22
N MET A 9 -41.31 14.00 17.89
CA MET A 9 -41.03 12.91 16.96
C MET A 9 -39.93 13.32 15.99
N GLU A 10 -38.68 13.36 16.47
CA GLU A 10 -37.53 13.17 15.60
C GLU A 10 -37.25 11.66 15.44
N SER A 11 -38.11 10.96 14.70
CA SER A 11 -37.67 9.72 14.04
C SER A 11 -36.90 10.10 12.78
N GLY A 12 -35.68 10.60 12.95
CA GLY A 12 -34.76 10.79 11.83
C GLY A 12 -34.56 9.45 11.13
N ASN A 13 -34.69 9.42 9.80
CA ASN A 13 -34.38 8.21 9.03
C ASN A 13 -32.95 7.74 9.40
N PRO A 14 -32.73 6.44 9.65
CA PRO A 14 -31.38 5.95 9.93
C PRO A 14 -30.46 6.30 8.78
N ARG A 15 -29.27 6.84 9.10
CA ARG A 15 -28.30 7.25 8.08
C ARG A 15 -27.88 6.03 7.25
N PRO A 16 -27.64 6.19 5.94
CA PRO A 16 -27.28 5.06 5.10
C PRO A 16 -25.94 4.48 5.55
N ARG A 17 -25.91 3.16 5.80
CA ARG A 17 -24.67 2.42 6.03
C ARG A 17 -23.92 2.25 4.73
N ILE A 18 -22.62 2.47 4.78
CA ILE A 18 -21.72 2.48 3.63
C ILE A 18 -20.57 1.53 3.93
N ARG A 19 -20.39 0.50 3.09
CA ARG A 19 -19.19 -0.34 3.14
C ARG A 19 -18.08 0.35 2.35
N HIS A 20 -16.94 0.58 2.99
CA HIS A 20 -15.72 1.09 2.38
C HIS A 20 -14.92 -0.07 1.76
N THR A 21 -14.14 0.24 0.73
CA THR A 21 -13.19 -0.72 0.16
C THR A 21 -11.91 -0.76 0.99
N THR A 22 -11.36 -1.95 1.22
CA THR A 22 -10.18 -2.19 2.08
C THR A 22 -8.93 -2.59 1.31
N GLY A 23 -9.10 -3.22 0.14
CA GLY A 23 -8.04 -3.55 -0.80
C GLY A 23 -8.60 -4.18 -2.08
N VAL A 24 -7.75 -4.71 -2.96
CA VAL A 24 -8.21 -5.58 -4.05
C VAL A 24 -8.67 -6.91 -3.44
N PRO A 25 -9.89 -7.39 -3.75
CA PRO A 25 -10.38 -8.66 -3.23
C PRO A 25 -9.41 -9.83 -3.49
N PRO A 26 -9.27 -10.78 -2.55
CA PRO A 26 -8.48 -11.99 -2.72
C PRO A 26 -9.11 -12.96 -3.73
N PRO A 27 -8.43 -14.06 -4.11
CA PRO A 27 -9.10 -15.21 -4.70
C PRO A 27 -10.23 -15.72 -3.79
N SER A 28 -11.23 -16.38 -4.38
CA SER A 28 -12.44 -16.86 -3.68
C SER A 28 -12.17 -17.79 -2.49
N SER A 29 -11.00 -18.43 -2.44
CA SER A 29 -10.47 -19.10 -1.26
C SER A 29 -8.95 -19.17 -1.34
N TYR A 30 -8.29 -19.14 -0.18
CA TYR A 30 -6.87 -19.47 -0.05
C TYR A 30 -6.68 -20.96 0.26
N PRO A 31 -5.49 -21.53 -0.02
CA PRO A 31 -5.08 -22.81 0.55
C PRO A 31 -5.18 -22.83 2.08
N ALA A 32 -5.34 -24.03 2.65
CA ALA A 32 -5.51 -24.19 4.08
C ALA A 32 -4.32 -23.65 4.90
N GLY A 33 -4.63 -23.01 6.02
CA GLY A 33 -3.67 -22.42 6.96
C GLY A 33 -4.32 -22.20 8.33
N SER A 34 -3.58 -21.63 9.28
CA SER A 34 -3.99 -21.51 10.69
C SER A 34 -4.71 -20.22 11.06
N GLY A 35 -4.31 -19.07 10.49
CA GLY A 35 -4.80 -17.76 10.94
C GLY A 35 -4.85 -16.66 9.88
N PHE A 36 -4.13 -16.78 8.76
CA PHE A 36 -4.18 -15.82 7.65
C PHE A 36 -5.58 -15.76 7.00
N ALA A 37 -6.03 -14.54 6.67
CA ALA A 37 -7.31 -14.25 6.02
C ALA A 37 -8.57 -14.77 6.78
N THR A 38 -8.49 -14.92 8.10
CA THR A 38 -9.60 -15.43 8.94
C THR A 38 -10.54 -14.33 9.48
N GLY A 39 -10.30 -13.07 9.15
CA GLY A 39 -11.07 -11.90 9.61
C GLY A 39 -10.76 -11.45 11.05
N ARG A 40 -9.96 -12.21 11.82
CA ARG A 40 -9.66 -11.96 13.23
C ARG A 40 -8.19 -12.27 13.53
N ILE A 41 -7.52 -11.38 14.27
CA ILE A 41 -6.14 -11.60 14.72
C ILE A 41 -6.08 -11.48 16.25
N SER A 42 -5.30 -12.36 16.88
CA SER A 42 -5.05 -12.32 18.32
C SER A 42 -3.77 -11.57 18.63
N LEU A 43 -3.85 -10.59 19.51
CA LEU A 43 -2.70 -9.78 19.96
C LEU A 43 -2.18 -10.23 21.35
N GLY A 44 -2.80 -11.26 21.94
CA GLY A 44 -2.49 -11.77 23.28
C GLY A 44 -3.72 -11.79 24.18
N GLU A 45 -3.83 -10.81 25.08
CA GLU A 45 -5.00 -10.63 25.97
C GLU A 45 -6.25 -10.12 25.24
N VAL A 46 -6.10 -9.67 23.99
CA VAL A 46 -7.18 -9.12 23.17
C VAL A 46 -7.14 -9.69 21.76
N ASP A 47 -8.31 -9.81 21.17
CA ASP A 47 -8.50 -10.10 19.76
C ASP A 47 -9.10 -8.90 19.03
N VAL A 48 -8.69 -8.72 17.79
CA VAL A 48 -9.12 -7.62 16.91
C VAL A 48 -9.70 -8.13 15.61
N ILE A 49 -10.58 -7.31 15.04
CA ILE A 49 -11.20 -7.50 13.72
C ILE A 49 -11.18 -6.18 12.96
N GLN A 50 -11.15 -6.26 11.64
CA GLN A 50 -11.23 -5.11 10.74
C GLN A 50 -12.71 -4.78 10.46
N VAL A 51 -13.12 -3.53 10.71
CA VAL A 51 -14.47 -3.03 10.45
C VAL A 51 -14.40 -1.98 9.34
N ALA A 52 -15.13 -2.24 8.25
CA ALA A 52 -15.18 -1.39 7.07
C ALA A 52 -16.60 -0.89 6.71
N THR A 53 -17.61 -1.19 7.53
CA THR A 53 -18.94 -0.58 7.38
C THR A 53 -19.06 0.64 8.29
N PHE A 54 -19.52 1.76 7.74
CA PHE A 54 -19.59 3.04 8.40
C PHE A 54 -20.93 3.74 8.20
N GLU A 55 -21.30 4.61 9.13
CA GLU A 55 -22.28 5.69 8.93
C GLU A 55 -21.52 7.02 8.85
N GLU A 56 -21.88 7.86 7.87
CA GLU A 56 -21.33 9.22 7.74
C GLU A 56 -21.78 10.08 8.92
N VAL A 57 -20.84 10.75 9.59
CA VAL A 57 -21.13 11.68 10.70
C VAL A 57 -21.22 13.12 10.20
N TRP A 58 -20.21 13.56 9.45
CA TRP A 58 -20.08 14.93 8.95
C TRP A 58 -19.04 15.00 7.83
N SER A 59 -19.24 15.95 6.92
CA SER A 59 -18.41 16.22 5.75
C SER A 59 -18.13 17.73 5.62
N ALA A 60 -16.84 18.08 5.61
CA ALA A 60 -16.34 19.27 4.94
C ALA A 60 -16.48 19.07 3.42
N LEU A 61 -17.00 20.07 2.72
CA LEU A 61 -17.18 20.07 1.26
C LEU A 61 -16.16 20.96 0.54
N GLU A 62 -15.21 21.53 1.29
CA GLU A 62 -14.05 22.29 0.83
C GLU A 62 -12.93 22.26 1.88
N GLY A 63 -11.76 22.82 1.57
CA GLY A 63 -10.53 22.71 2.37
C GLY A 63 -9.77 21.40 2.14
N GLY A 64 -8.60 21.26 2.77
CA GLY A 64 -7.73 20.08 2.61
C GLY A 64 -7.20 19.88 1.18
N ILE A 65 -6.91 18.61 0.83
CA ILE A 65 -6.33 18.23 -0.46
C ILE A 65 -7.30 18.60 -1.60
N GLU A 66 -6.77 19.26 -2.64
CA GLU A 66 -7.51 19.71 -3.84
C GLU A 66 -8.76 20.57 -3.55
N ASN A 67 -8.87 21.13 -2.34
CA ASN A 67 -10.08 21.81 -1.86
C ASN A 67 -11.37 20.95 -1.95
N GLN A 68 -11.26 19.61 -1.90
CA GLN A 68 -12.42 18.71 -1.96
C GLN A 68 -13.05 18.43 -0.58
N GLY A 69 -12.38 18.84 0.51
CA GLY A 69 -12.81 18.61 1.89
C GLY A 69 -12.50 17.20 2.40
N MET A 70 -13.19 16.81 3.46
CA MET A 70 -12.98 15.56 4.18
C MET A 70 -14.28 15.08 4.84
N THR A 71 -14.40 13.78 5.09
CA THR A 71 -15.56 13.18 5.77
C THR A 71 -15.13 12.33 6.96
N PHE A 72 -15.87 12.46 8.06
CA PHE A 72 -15.79 11.63 9.25
C PHE A 72 -16.86 10.53 9.28
N TYR A 73 -16.46 9.36 9.77
CA TYR A 73 -17.21 8.12 9.68
C TYR A 73 -17.22 7.38 11.02
N LYS A 74 -18.41 7.00 11.49
CA LYS A 74 -18.59 6.16 12.68
C LYS A 74 -18.67 4.68 12.25
N PRO A 75 -17.86 3.77 12.81
CA PRO A 75 -17.97 2.35 12.49
C PRO A 75 -19.30 1.77 12.99
N VAL A 76 -19.92 0.93 12.17
CA VAL A 76 -21.17 0.23 12.48
C VAL A 76 -21.05 -1.26 12.11
N GLU A 77 -22.07 -2.05 12.46
CA GLU A 77 -22.08 -3.51 12.26
C GLU A 77 -20.94 -4.24 12.99
N VAL A 78 -20.43 -3.61 14.06
CA VAL A 78 -19.47 -4.20 15.00
C VAL A 78 -20.09 -5.43 15.67
N PRO A 79 -19.49 -6.63 15.54
CA PRO A 79 -20.01 -7.86 16.13
C PRO A 79 -20.14 -7.82 17.65
N ALA A 80 -21.10 -8.58 18.19
CA ALA A 80 -21.40 -8.61 19.62
C ALA A 80 -20.18 -9.00 20.48
N GLY A 81 -19.90 -8.17 21.48
CA GLY A 81 -18.77 -8.34 22.39
C GLY A 81 -17.45 -7.76 21.89
N TYR A 82 -17.42 -7.08 20.74
CA TYR A 82 -16.33 -6.18 20.36
C TYR A 82 -16.70 -4.72 20.69
N SER A 83 -15.71 -3.96 21.15
CA SER A 83 -15.79 -2.52 21.41
C SER A 83 -15.20 -1.72 20.25
N ILE A 84 -15.76 -0.53 20.01
CA ILE A 84 -15.17 0.48 19.13
C ILE A 84 -14.00 1.16 19.86
N LEU A 85 -12.92 1.45 19.13
CA LEU A 85 -11.76 2.20 19.63
C LEU A 85 -11.78 3.67 19.22
N CYS A 86 -12.31 3.97 18.04
CA CYS A 86 -12.16 5.26 17.36
C CYS A 86 -13.16 5.42 16.20
N HIS A 87 -13.22 6.62 15.62
CA HIS A 87 -13.84 6.88 14.33
C HIS A 87 -12.79 6.94 13.19
N TYR A 88 -13.29 6.87 11.95
CA TYR A 88 -12.49 7.00 10.73
C TYR A 88 -12.65 8.39 10.12
N GLY A 89 -11.67 8.81 9.32
CA GLY A 89 -11.71 10.05 8.56
C GLY A 89 -10.88 9.93 7.29
N GLN A 90 -11.36 10.51 6.19
CA GLN A 90 -10.62 10.58 4.93
C GLN A 90 -10.85 11.92 4.23
N ASN A 91 -9.92 12.32 3.35
CA ASN A 91 -10.21 13.34 2.36
C ASN A 91 -11.27 12.84 1.35
N ASN A 92 -11.88 13.78 0.63
CA ASN A 92 -12.93 13.48 -0.35
C ASN A 92 -12.42 13.40 -1.80
N SER A 93 -11.15 13.74 -2.07
CA SER A 93 -10.57 13.62 -3.42
C SER A 93 -10.31 12.16 -3.84
N ARG A 94 -10.44 11.21 -2.91
CA ARG A 94 -10.32 9.77 -3.16
C ARG A 94 -11.63 9.01 -2.90
N PRO A 95 -11.81 7.81 -3.50
CA PRO A 95 -12.93 6.93 -3.21
C PRO A 95 -13.14 6.59 -1.72
N ARG A 96 -14.33 6.09 -1.38
CA ARG A 96 -14.66 5.64 -0.02
C ARG A 96 -13.95 4.32 0.30
N ALA A 97 -12.83 4.45 0.99
CA ALA A 97 -11.94 3.35 1.30
C ALA A 97 -11.35 3.51 2.71
N GLY A 98 -10.97 2.41 3.35
CA GLY A 98 -10.45 2.38 4.72
C GLY A 98 -11.30 1.57 5.69
N TRP A 99 -10.82 1.50 6.92
CA TRP A 99 -11.27 0.59 7.97
C TRP A 99 -10.83 1.10 9.34
N VAL A 100 -11.41 0.55 10.41
CA VAL A 100 -10.89 0.68 11.79
C VAL A 100 -10.86 -0.69 12.47
N LEU A 101 -10.04 -0.84 13.52
CA LEU A 101 -10.12 -2.04 14.37
C LEU A 101 -11.22 -1.92 15.43
N ALA A 102 -11.97 -2.99 15.61
CA ALA A 102 -12.75 -3.23 16.82
C ALA A 102 -12.06 -4.32 17.66
N ILE A 103 -12.19 -4.24 18.99
CA ILE A 103 -11.38 -5.00 19.96
C ILE A 103 -12.24 -5.78 20.95
N LYS A 104 -11.77 -6.94 21.39
CA LYS A 104 -12.44 -7.79 22.38
C LYS A 104 -11.44 -8.41 23.35
N GLU A 105 -11.79 -8.50 24.63
CA GLU A 105 -10.98 -9.21 25.62
C GLU A 105 -11.04 -10.74 25.45
N ASN A 106 -9.91 -11.40 25.66
CA ASN A 106 -9.81 -12.85 25.68
C ASN A 106 -10.04 -13.41 27.09
N GLY A 107 -11.18 -14.06 27.28
CA GLY A 107 -11.35 -15.00 28.40
C GLY A 107 -11.63 -14.39 29.78
N SER A 108 -11.95 -13.11 29.89
CA SER A 108 -12.68 -12.63 31.07
C SER A 108 -14.02 -13.38 31.14
N LYS A 109 -14.28 -14.11 32.25
CA LYS A 109 -15.64 -14.59 32.54
C LYS A 109 -16.55 -13.37 32.48
N PRO A 110 -17.75 -13.46 31.87
CA PRO A 110 -18.68 -12.35 31.96
C PRO A 110 -18.87 -12.00 33.44
N GLY A 111 -18.49 -10.77 33.81
CA GLY A 111 -18.80 -10.25 35.12
C GLY A 111 -20.31 -10.40 35.35
N PRO A 112 -20.77 -10.59 36.60
CA PRO A 112 -22.18 -10.82 36.85
C PRO A 112 -22.99 -9.67 36.24
N GLY A 113 -23.71 -9.97 35.17
CA GLY A 113 -24.62 -9.02 34.55
C GLY A 113 -25.64 -8.56 35.59
N PRO A 114 -26.31 -7.41 35.38
CA PRO A 114 -27.39 -6.98 36.25
C PRO A 114 -28.36 -8.14 36.44
N SER A 115 -28.52 -8.58 37.70
CA SER A 115 -29.33 -9.76 38.00
C SER A 115 -30.73 -9.55 37.43
N PRO A 116 -31.35 -10.56 36.78
CA PRO A 116 -32.72 -10.44 36.32
C PRO A 116 -33.61 -10.00 37.49
N PRO A 117 -34.54 -9.04 37.29
CA PRO A 117 -35.48 -8.69 38.33
C PRO A 117 -36.22 -9.95 38.78
N ALA A 118 -36.31 -10.14 40.10
CA ALA A 118 -36.78 -11.40 40.70
C ALA A 118 -38.14 -11.84 40.11
N PRO A 119 -38.35 -13.16 39.87
CA PRO A 119 -39.62 -13.64 39.34
C PRO A 119 -40.78 -13.19 40.23
N ARG A 120 -41.79 -12.57 39.60
CA ARG A 120 -43.03 -12.17 40.29
C ARG A 120 -43.66 -13.43 40.91
N PRO A 121 -44.11 -13.41 42.17
CA PRO A 121 -44.67 -14.60 42.81
C PRO A 121 -45.86 -15.16 42.02
N SER A 122 -45.85 -16.49 41.85
CA SER A 122 -46.83 -17.22 41.05
C SER A 122 -48.24 -17.13 41.67
N PRO A 123 -49.31 -17.04 40.85
CA PRO A 123 -50.67 -17.15 41.35
C PRO A 123 -50.96 -18.59 41.85
N PRO A 124 -51.90 -18.77 42.80
CA PRO A 124 -52.18 -20.06 43.41
C PRO A 124 -52.84 -21.06 42.43
N SER A 125 -52.55 -22.34 42.63
CA SER A 125 -52.98 -23.45 41.78
C SER A 125 -54.50 -23.67 41.79
N PRO A 126 -55.13 -23.97 40.63
CA PRO A 126 -56.47 -24.55 40.59
C PRO A 126 -56.48 -25.99 41.10
N GLY A 127 -57.64 -26.43 41.62
CA GLY A 127 -57.86 -27.77 42.20
C GLY A 127 -57.96 -28.93 41.18
N PRO A 128 -58.30 -30.14 41.66
CA PRO A 128 -58.03 -31.40 40.95
C PRO A 128 -58.94 -31.68 39.75
N SER A 129 -58.37 -32.35 38.74
CA SER A 129 -59.05 -32.78 37.52
C SER A 129 -59.85 -34.10 37.70
N PRO A 130 -61.02 -34.26 37.04
CA PRO A 130 -61.74 -35.53 36.97
C PRO A 130 -61.12 -36.54 35.97
N PRO A 131 -61.50 -37.84 36.02
CA PRO A 131 -60.69 -38.94 35.48
C PRO A 131 -60.84 -39.24 33.98
N SER A 132 -59.87 -39.99 33.45
CA SER A 132 -59.69 -40.35 32.03
C SER A 132 -60.67 -41.41 31.50
N PRO A 133 -61.14 -41.30 30.25
CA PRO A 133 -61.66 -42.42 29.46
C PRO A 133 -60.53 -43.22 28.76
N GLY A 134 -60.84 -44.47 28.40
CA GLY A 134 -59.90 -45.45 27.81
C GLY A 134 -59.58 -45.29 26.31
N PRO A 135 -58.97 -46.32 25.69
CA PRO A 135 -58.10 -46.17 24.52
C PRO A 135 -58.81 -46.12 23.15
N SER A 136 -58.13 -45.47 22.19
CA SER A 136 -58.53 -45.36 20.77
C SER A 136 -57.49 -45.98 19.82
N PRO A 137 -57.86 -46.33 18.56
CA PRO A 137 -57.12 -47.31 17.74
C PRO A 137 -55.93 -46.72 16.93
N PRO A 138 -55.08 -47.57 16.32
CA PRO A 138 -53.85 -47.15 15.65
C PRO A 138 -54.06 -46.43 14.29
N SER A 139 -53.05 -45.64 13.92
CA SER A 139 -53.05 -44.73 12.75
C SER A 139 -52.91 -45.44 11.39
N PRO A 140 -53.55 -44.91 10.32
CA PRO A 140 -53.35 -45.38 8.95
C PRO A 140 -52.07 -44.80 8.30
N GLY A 141 -51.46 -45.57 7.39
CA GLY A 141 -50.24 -45.19 6.66
C GLY A 141 -50.45 -44.26 5.45
N PRO A 142 -49.36 -43.84 4.77
CA PRO A 142 -49.39 -42.82 3.73
C PRO A 142 -49.86 -43.31 2.35
N SER A 143 -50.49 -42.40 1.59
CA SER A 143 -51.03 -42.61 0.24
C SER A 143 -50.09 -42.10 -0.88
N PRO A 144 -50.26 -42.52 -2.15
CA PRO A 144 -49.17 -42.56 -3.15
C PRO A 144 -49.04 -41.33 -4.09
N PRO A 145 -47.91 -41.21 -4.83
CA PRO A 145 -47.62 -40.09 -5.75
C PRO A 145 -47.93 -40.40 -7.24
N SER A 146 -48.20 -39.35 -8.04
CA SER A 146 -48.14 -39.33 -9.52
C SER A 146 -48.45 -37.92 -10.08
N PRO A 147 -48.11 -37.57 -11.34
CA PRO A 147 -47.16 -38.19 -12.27
C PRO A 147 -46.13 -37.19 -12.88
N ARG A 148 -45.27 -37.73 -13.77
CA ARG A 148 -44.05 -37.13 -14.35
C ARG A 148 -44.28 -36.58 -15.78
N PRO A 149 -43.63 -35.48 -16.21
CA PRO A 149 -43.52 -35.11 -17.64
C PRO A 149 -42.42 -35.85 -18.42
N SER A 150 -42.56 -35.87 -19.75
CA SER A 150 -41.84 -36.71 -20.72
C SER A 150 -40.38 -36.29 -21.03
N PRO A 151 -39.54 -37.19 -21.57
CA PRO A 151 -38.15 -36.89 -21.98
C PRO A 151 -38.05 -36.29 -23.40
N PRO A 152 -36.94 -35.61 -23.74
CA PRO A 152 -36.68 -35.10 -25.09
C PRO A 152 -36.13 -36.16 -26.06
N SER A 153 -36.42 -35.97 -27.36
CA SER A 153 -36.04 -36.85 -28.48
C SER A 153 -34.54 -36.75 -28.88
N PRO A 154 -33.98 -37.77 -29.57
CA PRO A 154 -32.54 -37.89 -29.77
C PRO A 154 -31.94 -37.09 -30.95
N ARG A 155 -30.64 -36.83 -30.85
CA ARG A 155 -29.77 -36.12 -31.80
C ARG A 155 -29.33 -37.03 -32.95
N PRO A 156 -29.23 -36.57 -34.22
CA PRO A 156 -28.60 -37.34 -35.30
C PRO A 156 -27.07 -37.39 -35.17
N SER A 157 -26.47 -38.47 -35.69
CA SER A 157 -25.01 -38.70 -35.76
C SER A 157 -24.39 -38.16 -37.06
N PRO A 158 -23.06 -37.98 -37.15
CA PRO A 158 -22.42 -37.23 -38.24
C PRO A 158 -22.00 -38.10 -39.45
N PRO A 159 -21.75 -37.49 -40.63
CA PRO A 159 -21.02 -38.12 -41.72
C PRO A 159 -19.57 -37.63 -41.84
N SER A 160 -18.73 -38.45 -42.46
CA SER A 160 -17.36 -38.17 -42.92
C SER A 160 -16.97 -39.27 -43.93
N PRO A 161 -15.91 -39.10 -44.75
CA PRO A 161 -15.39 -37.92 -45.44
C PRO A 161 -15.55 -38.08 -46.98
N HIS A 162 -15.04 -37.15 -47.82
CA HIS A 162 -14.25 -37.45 -49.04
C HIS A 162 -13.85 -36.20 -49.85
N SER A 163 -12.73 -36.36 -50.54
CA SER A 163 -11.88 -35.48 -51.36
C SER A 163 -12.49 -34.69 -52.54
N SER A 164 -11.89 -33.51 -52.82
CA SER A 164 -11.19 -33.12 -54.09
C SER A 164 -11.51 -31.74 -54.73
N SER A 165 -10.46 -31.16 -55.33
CA SER A 165 -10.38 -30.11 -56.39
C SER A 165 -10.93 -28.68 -56.18
N SER A 166 -9.99 -27.74 -55.95
CA SER A 166 -9.78 -26.48 -56.68
C SER A 166 -10.96 -25.57 -57.11
N SER A 167 -11.03 -24.37 -56.53
CA SER A 167 -11.08 -23.10 -57.29
C SER A 167 -10.87 -21.87 -56.39
N THR A 168 -9.90 -21.03 -56.72
CA THR A 168 -9.87 -19.60 -56.34
C THR A 168 -10.69 -18.81 -57.35
N PRO A 169 -11.49 -17.79 -56.95
CA PRO A 169 -10.91 -16.45 -56.89
C PRO A 169 -11.50 -15.45 -55.86
N SER A 170 -10.64 -14.51 -55.45
CA SER A 170 -10.94 -13.11 -55.05
C SER A 170 -11.71 -12.81 -53.74
N PRO A 171 -11.47 -11.62 -53.12
CA PRO A 171 -11.73 -11.42 -51.69
C PRO A 171 -13.05 -10.70 -51.38
N PRO A 172 -13.71 -11.00 -50.25
CA PRO A 172 -14.74 -10.15 -49.67
C PRO A 172 -14.15 -9.01 -48.84
N SER A 173 -14.79 -7.86 -48.98
CA SER A 173 -14.57 -6.58 -48.30
C SER A 173 -14.53 -6.62 -46.76
N SER A 174 -13.66 -5.76 -46.20
CA SER A 174 -13.77 -5.08 -44.89
C SER A 174 -13.87 -5.93 -43.60
N PRO A 175 -12.78 -6.07 -42.81
CA PRO A 175 -12.83 -6.57 -41.45
C PRO A 175 -13.20 -5.46 -40.45
N LYS A 176 -14.45 -4.98 -40.47
CA LYS A 176 -14.95 -3.97 -39.51
C LYS A 176 -15.91 -4.49 -38.42
N SER A 177 -16.15 -5.80 -38.33
CA SER A 177 -17.11 -6.38 -37.36
C SER A 177 -16.51 -7.36 -36.33
N PHE A 178 -15.19 -7.51 -36.29
CA PHE A 178 -14.48 -8.33 -35.29
C PHE A 178 -13.57 -7.50 -34.35
N LEU A 179 -12.94 -6.43 -34.85
CA LEU A 179 -12.08 -5.54 -34.05
C LEU A 179 -12.87 -4.68 -33.03
N GLU A 180 -14.15 -4.39 -33.28
CA GLU A 180 -15.01 -3.68 -32.31
C GLU A 180 -15.46 -4.54 -31.11
N ARG A 181 -15.16 -5.86 -31.11
CA ARG A 181 -15.46 -6.75 -29.96
C ARG A 181 -14.27 -7.03 -29.05
N LEU A 182 -13.11 -6.42 -29.32
CA LEU A 182 -11.86 -6.67 -28.58
C LEU A 182 -11.29 -5.42 -27.88
N ASN A 183 -12.07 -4.34 -27.78
CA ASN A 183 -11.65 -3.13 -27.06
C ASN A 183 -12.83 -2.41 -26.37
N PRO A 184 -13.27 -2.87 -25.18
CA PRO A 184 -14.38 -2.25 -24.45
C PRO A 184 -14.06 -0.90 -23.78
N PHE A 185 -12.80 -0.41 -23.84
CA PHE A 185 -12.35 0.78 -23.09
C PHE A 185 -11.91 1.98 -23.95
N ALA A 186 -12.21 1.98 -25.25
CA ALA A 186 -11.85 3.09 -26.17
C ALA A 186 -12.59 4.44 -25.91
N GLY A 187 -13.36 4.56 -24.82
CA GLY A 187 -14.19 5.74 -24.50
C GLY A 187 -13.78 6.54 -23.24
N LEU A 188 -12.72 6.16 -22.51
CA LEU A 188 -12.28 6.88 -21.31
C LEU A 188 -11.40 8.10 -21.64
N THR A 189 -12.02 9.16 -22.16
CA THR A 189 -11.43 10.51 -22.20
C THR A 189 -12.13 11.42 -21.20
N LEU A 190 -11.48 11.68 -20.05
CA LEU A 190 -11.81 12.80 -19.17
C LEU A 190 -11.24 14.10 -19.77
N THR A 191 -11.99 14.74 -20.66
CA THR A 191 -11.64 16.07 -21.19
C THR A 191 -12.01 17.17 -20.19
N GLY A 192 -11.07 17.54 -19.34
CA GLY A 192 -11.22 18.68 -18.42
C GLY A 192 -11.07 20.03 -19.12
N LYS A 193 -12.19 20.74 -19.35
CA LYS A 193 -12.25 22.22 -19.44
C LYS A 193 -13.70 22.72 -19.48
N GLY A 194 -14.00 23.75 -18.68
CA GLY A 194 -15.16 24.63 -18.89
C GLY A 194 -16.39 24.39 -18.00
N ASP A 195 -16.45 25.15 -16.91
CA ASP A 195 -17.64 25.77 -16.32
C ASP A 195 -18.75 24.92 -15.66
N ALA A 196 -19.46 25.60 -14.74
CA ALA A 196 -20.26 24.99 -13.69
C ALA A 196 -21.73 24.73 -14.07
N ALA A 197 -22.25 23.55 -13.70
CA ALA A 197 -23.49 23.38 -12.91
C ALA A 197 -23.84 21.89 -12.69
N ASP A 198 -24.33 21.62 -11.48
CA ASP A 198 -25.19 20.51 -11.03
C ASP A 198 -25.45 19.31 -11.96
N SER A 199 -24.91 18.13 -11.61
CA SER A 199 -25.54 16.81 -11.79
C SER A 199 -24.62 15.67 -11.31
N SER A 200 -25.21 14.62 -10.73
CA SER A 200 -24.53 13.33 -10.54
C SER A 200 -24.19 12.73 -11.90
N LYS A 201 -22.90 12.59 -12.23
CA LYS A 201 -22.49 11.96 -13.49
C LYS A 201 -22.42 10.46 -13.32
N ASP A 202 -23.30 9.76 -14.02
CA ASP A 202 -23.36 8.30 -14.05
C ASP A 202 -22.13 7.71 -14.76
N VAL A 203 -21.56 6.65 -14.16
CA VAL A 203 -20.45 5.87 -14.71
C VAL A 203 -21.00 4.98 -15.82
N TYR A 204 -20.51 5.15 -17.05
CA TYR A 204 -20.92 4.27 -18.16
C TYR A 204 -20.23 2.90 -18.04
N ASN A 205 -20.98 1.83 -17.81
CA ASN A 205 -20.46 0.46 -17.89
C ASN A 205 -20.62 -0.08 -19.33
N PRO A 206 -19.53 -0.27 -20.09
CA PRO A 206 -19.58 -0.77 -21.46
C PRO A 206 -19.96 -2.27 -21.55
N LEU A 207 -19.89 -3.04 -20.46
CA LEU A 207 -20.28 -4.45 -20.44
C LEU A 207 -21.80 -4.64 -20.42
N VAL A 208 -22.51 -3.75 -19.72
CA VAL A 208 -23.98 -3.78 -19.55
C VAL A 208 -24.69 -2.78 -20.47
N GLY A 209 -23.94 -1.88 -21.11
CA GLY A 209 -24.44 -0.91 -22.10
C GLY A 209 -25.31 0.18 -21.47
N LYS A 210 -25.02 0.56 -20.23
CA LYS A 210 -25.81 1.52 -19.44
C LYS A 210 -24.94 2.47 -18.63
N HIS A 211 -25.51 3.64 -18.38
CA HIS A 211 -25.06 4.55 -17.33
C HIS A 211 -25.54 4.02 -15.97
N LEU A 212 -24.60 3.86 -15.04
CA LEU A 212 -24.81 3.38 -13.68
C LEU A 212 -24.51 4.49 -12.68
N SER A 213 -25.29 4.58 -11.62
CA SER A 213 -24.87 5.38 -10.47
C SER A 213 -23.56 4.82 -9.90
N PRO A 214 -22.72 5.64 -9.22
CA PRO A 214 -21.51 5.15 -8.55
C PRO A 214 -21.74 4.00 -7.56
N ARG A 215 -22.98 3.85 -7.06
CA ARG A 215 -23.39 2.75 -6.19
C ARG A 215 -23.62 1.44 -6.95
N GLU A 216 -24.20 1.50 -8.15
CA GLU A 216 -24.43 0.33 -9.00
C GLU A 216 -23.12 -0.16 -9.61
N ALA A 217 -22.25 0.75 -10.06
CA ALA A 217 -20.90 0.41 -10.53
C ALA A 217 -20.06 -0.29 -9.44
N ALA A 218 -20.18 0.13 -8.17
CA ALA A 218 -19.52 -0.53 -7.05
C ALA A 218 -20.11 -1.90 -6.69
N ILE A 219 -21.37 -2.18 -7.06
CA ILE A 219 -22.01 -3.50 -6.88
C ILE A 219 -21.57 -4.45 -8.00
N GLU A 220 -21.67 -4.05 -9.27
CA GLU A 220 -21.28 -4.90 -10.41
C GLU A 220 -19.77 -5.22 -10.40
N ALA A 221 -18.90 -4.26 -10.10
CA ALA A 221 -17.46 -4.50 -9.99
C ALA A 221 -17.11 -5.50 -8.86
N ALA A 222 -17.85 -5.45 -7.75
CA ALA A 222 -17.71 -6.42 -6.66
C ALA A 222 -18.22 -7.83 -7.02
N GLU A 223 -19.12 -7.96 -8.01
CA GLU A 223 -19.56 -9.25 -8.56
C GLU A 223 -18.56 -9.81 -9.61
N GLU A 224 -17.87 -8.95 -10.37
CA GLU A 224 -16.89 -9.35 -11.39
C GLU A 224 -15.43 -9.51 -10.88
N ASN A 225 -15.16 -9.30 -9.58
CA ASN A 225 -13.82 -9.22 -8.97
C ASN A 225 -12.91 -8.10 -9.54
N ILE A 226 -13.49 -7.12 -10.23
CA ILE A 226 -12.75 -5.95 -10.72
C ILE A 226 -12.72 -4.91 -9.60
N ASN A 227 -11.57 -4.30 -9.34
CA ASN A 227 -11.51 -3.16 -8.42
C ASN A 227 -12.23 -1.96 -9.09
N PRO A 228 -13.38 -1.46 -8.56
CA PRO A 228 -14.15 -0.38 -9.19
C PRO A 228 -13.40 0.95 -9.33
N PHE A 229 -12.25 1.09 -8.66
CA PHE A 229 -11.42 2.28 -8.68
C PHE A 229 -10.10 2.08 -9.45
N ALA A 230 -9.86 0.91 -10.02
CA ALA A 230 -8.70 0.63 -10.85
C ALA A 230 -8.77 1.37 -12.19
N ARG A 231 -7.61 1.87 -12.65
CA ARG A 231 -7.47 2.44 -14.01
C ARG A 231 -6.95 1.35 -14.94
N VAL A 232 -7.71 0.98 -15.97
CA VAL A 232 -7.27 -0.01 -16.97
C VAL A 232 -6.29 0.63 -17.95
N ALA A 233 -5.05 0.15 -17.98
CA ALA A 233 -4.05 0.58 -18.95
C ALA A 233 -4.15 -0.24 -20.25
N VAL A 234 -4.16 0.45 -21.39
CA VAL A 234 -4.38 -0.17 -22.71
C VAL A 234 -3.06 -0.26 -23.48
N VAL A 235 -2.43 -1.43 -23.46
CA VAL A 235 -1.29 -1.73 -24.35
C VAL A 235 -1.81 -1.88 -25.78
N ARG A 236 -1.60 -0.86 -26.62
CA ARG A 236 -1.85 -0.98 -28.07
C ARG A 236 -0.66 -1.65 -28.74
N ASN A 237 -0.94 -2.62 -29.61
CA ASN A 237 0.07 -3.37 -30.34
C ASN A 237 0.08 -2.93 -31.81
N GLU A 238 0.65 -1.76 -32.09
CA GLU A 238 0.70 -1.17 -33.44
C GLU A 238 2.10 -0.67 -33.80
N THR A 239 2.48 -0.87 -35.06
CA THR A 239 3.84 -0.66 -35.57
C THR A 239 4.03 0.70 -36.26
N ALA A 240 5.01 1.45 -35.74
CA ALA A 240 6.07 2.13 -36.49
C ALA A 240 5.85 3.53 -37.16
N VAL A 241 6.87 4.37 -36.91
CA VAL A 241 7.52 5.45 -37.72
C VAL A 241 7.03 6.92 -37.71
N GLU A 242 7.97 7.78 -37.24
CA GLU A 242 8.39 9.13 -37.68
C GLU A 242 7.78 10.46 -37.21
N GLU A 243 8.67 11.46 -37.26
CA GLU A 243 8.71 12.75 -36.56
C GLU A 243 8.11 13.91 -37.38
N VAL A 244 8.08 15.12 -36.80
CA VAL A 244 8.88 16.29 -37.24
C VAL A 244 8.59 17.49 -36.31
N GLU A 245 9.63 18.19 -35.86
CA GLU A 245 9.56 19.45 -35.10
C GLU A 245 9.26 20.67 -36.00
N GLU A 246 8.87 21.82 -35.41
CA GLU A 246 9.73 23.03 -35.41
C GLU A 246 9.13 24.22 -34.62
N HIS A 247 9.97 24.78 -33.75
CA HIS A 247 10.22 26.21 -33.46
C HIS A 247 9.11 27.28 -33.45
N ILE A 248 9.07 28.07 -32.34
CA ILE A 248 9.39 29.52 -32.32
C ILE A 248 9.55 30.01 -30.86
N ASN A 249 10.43 30.99 -30.64
CA ASN A 249 10.87 31.60 -29.37
C ASN A 249 11.40 33.03 -29.69
N PRO A 250 11.85 33.89 -28.75
CA PRO A 250 11.32 34.40 -27.47
C PRO A 250 11.21 35.96 -27.46
N PHE A 251 11.37 36.57 -26.26
CA PHE A 251 11.59 38.00 -25.85
C PHE A 251 10.33 38.65 -25.19
N SER A 252 10.38 39.47 -24.14
CA SER A 252 11.41 39.88 -23.13
C SER A 252 10.67 40.59 -21.93
N SER A 253 11.25 41.11 -20.84
CA SER A 253 12.63 41.33 -20.36
C SER A 253 12.72 41.36 -18.80
N GLU A 254 13.92 41.60 -18.24
CA GLU A 254 14.30 42.53 -17.13
C GLU A 254 13.33 42.92 -15.97
N ALA A 255 13.76 43.32 -14.75
CA ALA A 255 15.06 43.31 -14.05
C ALA A 255 14.87 43.73 -12.55
N VAL A 256 15.99 43.79 -11.82
CA VAL A 256 16.26 44.52 -10.53
C VAL A 256 15.97 43.69 -9.25
N SER A 257 16.94 43.08 -8.56
CA SER A 257 18.21 43.54 -7.94
C SER A 257 18.10 44.41 -6.69
N ARG A 258 18.54 43.86 -5.54
CA ARG A 258 19.25 44.43 -4.36
C ARG A 258 18.65 43.91 -3.04
N ASN A 259 19.37 43.02 -2.36
CA ASN A 259 20.43 43.30 -1.37
C ASN A 259 19.89 43.81 -0.02
N THR A 260 20.07 43.01 1.02
CA THR A 260 20.74 43.47 2.24
C THR A 260 21.48 42.30 2.90
N SER A 261 22.69 42.57 3.37
CA SER A 261 23.59 41.59 3.97
C SER A 261 24.01 42.04 5.37
N ALA A 262 23.99 41.13 6.33
CA ALA A 262 24.74 41.18 7.59
C ALA A 262 24.83 39.74 8.13
N THR A 263 25.93 38.98 8.00
CA THR A 263 27.27 39.06 8.62
C THR A 263 27.32 38.78 10.12
N ALA A 264 28.23 37.87 10.48
CA ALA A 264 28.70 37.37 11.79
C ALA A 264 28.02 36.05 12.25
N SER A 265 28.68 34.88 12.33
CA SER A 265 30.00 34.49 12.90
C SER A 265 30.06 34.63 14.44
N GLU A 266 30.62 33.72 15.24
CA GLU A 266 31.27 32.42 14.99
C GLU A 266 31.52 31.71 16.34
N THR A 267 31.40 30.36 16.44
CA THR A 267 32.05 29.49 17.47
C THR A 267 31.76 29.78 18.98
N SER A 268 32.09 28.96 19.99
CA SER A 268 32.79 27.66 20.06
C SER A 268 32.33 26.79 21.26
N THR A 269 32.27 25.47 21.04
CA THR A 269 32.63 24.34 21.95
C THR A 269 32.41 24.38 23.48
N ARG A 270 31.56 23.45 23.93
CA ARG A 270 31.90 22.22 24.71
C ARG A 270 32.46 22.34 26.15
N GLY A 271 31.74 21.71 27.10
CA GLY A 271 32.24 21.27 28.41
C GLY A 271 31.29 20.27 29.08
N ALA A 272 31.80 19.11 29.51
CA ALA A 272 31.10 18.14 30.37
C ALA A 272 31.51 18.35 31.85
N PRO A 273 30.81 17.73 32.82
CA PRO A 273 31.39 16.51 33.41
C PRO A 273 30.38 15.46 33.92
N GLU A 274 30.93 14.34 34.39
CA GLU A 274 30.32 13.22 35.16
C GLU A 274 29.99 13.68 36.63
N ASP A 275 29.47 12.92 37.61
CA ASP A 275 29.29 11.46 37.79
C ASP A 275 28.28 11.13 38.94
N THR A 276 27.86 9.85 39.03
CA THR A 276 27.30 9.11 40.20
C THR A 276 25.97 9.52 40.88
N THR A 277 25.03 8.56 40.97
CA THR A 277 24.89 7.70 42.18
C THR A 277 23.71 6.72 42.05
N ALA A 278 23.92 5.45 42.39
CA ALA A 278 22.87 4.43 42.46
C ALA A 278 22.35 4.24 43.90
N LYS A 279 21.05 3.97 44.06
CA LYS A 279 20.43 3.53 45.32
C LYS A 279 19.39 2.44 45.09
N SER A 280 19.59 1.30 45.75
CA SER A 280 18.68 0.15 45.82
C SER A 280 17.77 0.23 47.05
N LEU A 281 16.49 -0.12 46.91
CA LEU A 281 15.53 -0.41 47.98
C LEU A 281 14.54 -1.51 47.48
N PRO A 282 13.81 -2.23 48.36
CA PRO A 282 13.70 -3.69 48.26
C PRO A 282 12.35 -4.23 47.77
N ASP A 283 12.33 -5.54 47.49
CA ASP A 283 11.17 -6.32 47.08
C ASP A 283 10.00 -6.24 48.08
N SER A 284 8.84 -5.77 47.62
CA SER A 284 7.56 -5.96 48.29
C SER A 284 6.69 -6.94 47.49
N VAL A 285 6.39 -8.09 48.09
CA VAL A 285 5.59 -9.17 47.50
C VAL A 285 4.22 -8.64 47.07
N SER A 286 3.97 -8.62 45.76
CA SER A 286 2.67 -8.26 45.20
C SER A 286 1.66 -9.37 45.48
N SER A 287 0.56 -9.02 46.15
CA SER A 287 -0.62 -9.89 46.28
C SER A 287 -1.21 -10.17 44.91
N LEU A 288 -1.67 -11.40 44.67
CA LEU A 288 -2.36 -11.83 43.45
C LEU A 288 -3.75 -11.18 43.31
N THR A 289 -3.80 -9.87 43.06
CA THR A 289 -4.93 -9.23 42.39
C THR A 289 -4.95 -9.72 40.94
N SER A 290 -6.11 -10.24 40.51
CA SER A 290 -6.37 -10.51 39.09
C SER A 290 -6.03 -9.27 38.25
N PRO A 291 -5.35 -9.40 37.10
CA PRO A 291 -4.92 -8.27 36.30
C PRO A 291 -6.10 -7.37 35.93
N ALA A 292 -5.86 -6.05 35.90
CA ALA A 292 -6.87 -5.09 35.49
C ALA A 292 -7.37 -5.40 34.07
N PRO A 293 -8.67 -5.21 33.77
CA PRO A 293 -9.22 -5.53 32.45
C PRO A 293 -8.44 -4.80 31.35
N ALA A 294 -8.27 -5.45 30.20
CA ALA A 294 -7.58 -4.90 29.05
C ALA A 294 -8.34 -3.70 28.47
N LEU A 295 -9.67 -3.66 28.61
CA LEU A 295 -10.55 -2.60 28.13
C LEU A 295 -11.24 -1.87 29.27
N LYS A 296 -11.41 -0.55 29.13
CA LYS A 296 -12.16 0.28 30.09
C LYS A 296 -12.79 1.50 29.40
N SER A 297 -14.01 1.87 29.78
CA SER A 297 -14.63 3.11 29.32
C SER A 297 -13.79 4.34 29.67
N PRO A 298 -13.74 5.38 28.81
CA PRO A 298 -13.20 6.68 29.19
C PRO A 298 -13.94 7.28 30.38
N SER A 299 -13.27 8.13 31.16
CA SER A 299 -13.91 8.84 32.29
C SER A 299 -14.74 10.03 31.85
N ASP A 300 -14.35 10.69 30.75
CA ASP A 300 -15.04 11.82 30.11
C ASP A 300 -14.46 12.02 28.69
N PHE A 301 -14.92 13.04 27.95
CA PHE A 301 -14.38 13.45 26.66
C PHE A 301 -13.93 14.91 26.67
N ARG A 302 -12.77 15.19 26.05
CA ARG A 302 -12.25 16.54 25.80
C ARG A 302 -12.60 16.97 24.38
N LEU A 303 -13.27 18.12 24.23
CA LEU A 303 -13.49 18.73 22.92
C LEU A 303 -12.15 19.25 22.37
N ILE A 304 -11.82 18.86 21.15
CA ILE A 304 -10.59 19.24 20.45
C ILE A 304 -10.87 20.33 19.43
N TRP A 305 -11.92 20.15 18.63
CA TRP A 305 -12.33 21.09 17.59
C TRP A 305 -13.84 21.01 17.35
N THR A 306 -14.42 22.10 16.85
CA THR A 306 -15.79 22.12 16.31
C THR A 306 -15.81 22.94 15.03
N SER A 307 -16.64 22.52 14.08
CA SER A 307 -16.82 23.22 12.80
C SER A 307 -17.87 24.34 12.87
N SER A 308 -18.52 24.55 14.02
CA SER A 308 -19.55 25.57 14.21
C SER A 308 -19.04 27.01 14.04
N THR A 309 -17.74 27.24 14.23
CA THR A 309 -17.05 28.51 13.94
C THR A 309 -16.22 28.47 12.65
N TRP A 310 -16.34 27.41 11.86
CA TRP A 310 -15.68 27.30 10.56
C TRP A 310 -16.63 27.79 9.48
N ASN A 311 -16.21 28.81 8.73
CA ASN A 311 -17.04 29.43 7.69
C ASN A 311 -17.08 28.60 6.38
N GLY A 312 -16.33 27.50 6.31
CA GLY A 312 -16.25 26.69 5.10
C GLY A 312 -17.51 25.87 4.83
N LYS A 313 -17.73 25.53 3.56
CA LYS A 313 -18.85 24.71 3.09
C LYS A 313 -18.86 23.33 3.76
N GLN A 314 -19.95 22.99 4.44
CA GLN A 314 -20.08 21.80 5.28
C GLN A 314 -21.53 21.30 5.39
N ASN A 315 -21.74 20.02 5.74
CA ASN A 315 -23.09 19.44 5.91
C ASN A 315 -23.60 19.47 7.37
N GLY A 316 -23.74 20.68 7.92
CA GLY A 316 -24.03 20.90 9.34
C GLY A 316 -22.74 21.02 10.15
N ASN A 317 -22.82 20.82 11.47
CA ASN A 317 -21.68 21.01 12.38
C ASN A 317 -21.12 19.69 12.90
N ALA A 318 -19.81 19.64 13.13
CA ALA A 318 -19.08 18.58 13.80
C ALA A 318 -18.49 19.05 15.13
N TRP A 319 -18.34 18.10 16.06
CA TRP A 319 -17.56 18.21 17.28
C TRP A 319 -16.62 17.01 17.37
N VAL A 320 -15.32 17.25 17.48
CA VAL A 320 -14.27 16.22 17.51
C VAL A 320 -13.78 16.05 18.94
N TRP A 321 -13.91 14.83 19.45
CA TRP A 321 -13.73 14.50 20.86
C TRP A 321 -12.56 13.53 21.05
N LEU A 322 -11.67 13.85 22.00
CA LEU A 322 -10.66 12.92 22.50
C LEU A 322 -11.18 12.24 23.77
N PRO A 323 -11.22 10.89 23.85
CA PRO A 323 -11.52 10.18 25.10
C PRO A 323 -10.47 10.49 26.19
N ILE A 324 -10.93 10.83 27.39
CA ILE A 324 -10.06 10.95 28.56
C ILE A 324 -9.93 9.55 29.17
N ALA A 325 -8.78 8.91 28.92
CA ALA A 325 -8.50 7.57 29.40
C ALA A 325 -8.30 7.55 30.93
N PRO A 326 -8.83 6.54 31.65
CA PRO A 326 -8.53 6.35 33.07
C PRO A 326 -7.04 6.04 33.30
N GLY A 327 -6.53 6.32 34.49
CA GLY A 327 -5.14 6.00 34.85
C GLY A 327 -4.79 4.52 34.57
N GLY A 328 -3.69 4.29 33.85
CA GLY A 328 -3.26 2.96 33.37
C GLY A 328 -3.83 2.54 32.01
N TYR A 329 -4.58 3.42 31.32
CA TYR A 329 -5.15 3.19 30.00
C TYR A 329 -4.79 4.33 29.03
N SER A 330 -4.82 4.01 27.74
CA SER A 330 -4.57 4.92 26.62
C SER A 330 -5.83 5.10 25.77
N ALA A 331 -6.01 6.27 25.15
CA ALA A 331 -6.98 6.48 24.06
C ALA A 331 -6.31 6.13 22.72
N LEU A 332 -7.06 5.54 21.78
CA LEU A 332 -6.51 5.02 20.51
C LEU A 332 -6.99 5.79 19.26
N GLY A 333 -7.78 6.84 19.46
CA GLY A 333 -8.29 7.70 18.41
C GLY A 333 -9.35 8.66 18.92
N TYR A 334 -10.03 9.31 18.00
CA TYR A 334 -11.03 10.35 18.28
C TYR A 334 -12.44 9.85 17.93
N LEU A 335 -13.45 10.49 18.51
CA LEU A 335 -14.85 10.37 18.09
C LEU A 335 -15.29 11.67 17.44
N VAL A 336 -16.34 11.60 16.63
CA VAL A 336 -16.97 12.78 16.05
C VAL A 336 -18.47 12.68 16.24
N THR A 337 -19.09 13.76 16.69
CA THR A 337 -20.55 13.90 16.78
C THR A 337 -21.03 15.00 15.84
N ASN A 338 -22.27 14.88 15.38
CA ASN A 338 -22.98 15.93 14.62
C ASN A 338 -23.88 16.80 15.53
N THR A 339 -23.65 16.74 16.85
CA THR A 339 -24.36 17.45 17.92
C THR A 339 -23.32 17.91 18.95
N GLU A 340 -23.63 18.99 19.68
CA GLU A 340 -22.77 19.53 20.75
C GLU A 340 -22.71 18.61 21.99
N GLU A 341 -23.63 17.66 22.09
CA GLU A 341 -23.65 16.66 23.17
C GLU A 341 -22.38 15.80 23.15
N LYS A 342 -21.81 15.58 24.34
CA LYS A 342 -20.68 14.66 24.53
C LYS A 342 -21.08 13.23 24.14
N PRO A 343 -20.17 12.44 23.53
CA PRO A 343 -20.37 11.01 23.31
C PRO A 343 -20.65 10.26 24.62
N SER A 344 -21.29 9.10 24.53
CA SER A 344 -21.46 8.23 25.70
C SER A 344 -20.13 7.60 26.10
N ILE A 345 -19.83 7.49 27.40
CA ILE A 345 -18.66 6.73 27.88
C ILE A 345 -18.74 5.22 27.55
N SER A 346 -19.89 4.73 27.10
CA SER A 346 -20.07 3.36 26.59
C SER A 346 -19.79 3.21 25.09
N GLU A 347 -19.55 4.31 24.37
CA GLU A 347 -19.43 4.31 22.91
C GLU A 347 -18.06 3.83 22.40
N VAL A 348 -17.01 3.98 23.21
CA VAL A 348 -15.66 3.48 22.95
C VAL A 348 -15.02 2.87 24.18
N SER A 349 -13.95 2.09 23.98
CA SER A 349 -13.06 1.63 25.04
C SER A 349 -11.66 2.23 24.92
N CYS A 350 -11.10 2.67 26.04
CA CYS A 350 -9.66 2.86 26.21
C CYS A 350 -9.00 1.50 26.50
N VAL A 351 -7.72 1.35 26.14
CA VAL A 351 -6.98 0.09 26.26
C VAL A 351 -5.86 0.23 27.28
N ARG A 352 -5.62 -0.81 28.09
CA ARG A 352 -4.58 -0.86 29.13
C ARG A 352 -3.21 -0.56 28.51
N THR A 353 -2.43 0.35 29.12
CA THR A 353 -1.29 0.99 28.43
C THR A 353 -0.17 0.02 28.01
N ASP A 354 0.01 -1.09 28.72
CA ASP A 354 0.95 -2.17 28.37
C ASP A 354 0.58 -2.96 27.11
N LEU A 355 -0.69 -2.90 26.70
CA LEU A 355 -1.22 -3.44 25.44
C LEU A 355 -1.22 -2.41 24.29
N THR A 356 -0.56 -1.26 24.49
CA THR A 356 -0.48 -0.16 23.52
C THR A 356 0.97 0.19 23.17
N ASP A 357 1.17 0.83 22.03
CA ASP A 357 2.46 1.31 21.55
C ASP A 357 2.33 2.71 20.91
N THR A 358 3.46 3.35 20.65
CA THR A 358 3.57 4.72 20.17
C THR A 358 3.15 4.89 18.70
N LEU A 359 2.48 6.00 18.40
CA LEU A 359 2.10 6.43 17.05
C LEU A 359 3.02 7.54 16.55
N ALA A 360 3.16 7.61 15.22
CA ALA A 360 3.63 8.78 14.50
C ALA A 360 2.55 9.22 13.50
N VAL A 361 2.57 10.51 13.13
CA VAL A 361 1.82 10.96 11.96
C VAL A 361 2.45 10.43 10.68
N ASP A 362 1.62 10.28 9.65
CA ASP A 362 2.01 9.77 8.34
C ASP A 362 1.82 10.86 7.27
N SER A 363 0.57 11.12 6.86
CA SER A 363 0.23 12.04 5.77
C SER A 363 -0.83 13.06 6.21
N LYS A 364 -0.58 14.35 6.00
CA LYS A 364 -1.58 15.41 6.21
C LYS A 364 -2.66 15.31 5.13
N PHE A 365 -3.93 15.17 5.49
CA PHE A 365 -5.03 15.00 4.51
C PHE A 365 -6.16 16.01 4.62
N PHE A 366 -6.22 16.79 5.70
CA PHE A 366 -7.11 17.96 5.80
C PHE A 366 -6.42 19.06 6.59
N PHE A 367 -6.64 20.31 6.19
CA PHE A 367 -6.16 21.50 6.87
C PHE A 367 -7.04 22.72 6.52
N THR A 368 -7.19 23.63 7.47
CA THR A 368 -7.87 24.93 7.28
C THR A 368 -6.84 26.07 7.36
N SER A 369 -6.30 26.49 6.22
CA SER A 369 -5.27 27.54 6.13
C SER A 369 -5.82 28.82 5.51
N GLY A 370 -5.55 29.98 6.11
CA GLY A 370 -5.88 31.30 5.56
C GLY A 370 -6.20 32.36 6.63
N PRO A 371 -6.03 33.66 6.33
CA PRO A 371 -6.21 34.75 7.31
C PRO A 371 -7.67 34.98 7.74
N GLU A 372 -8.64 34.37 7.07
CA GLU A 372 -10.06 34.41 7.43
C GLU A 372 -10.45 33.37 8.50
N PHE A 373 -9.55 32.43 8.82
CA PHE A 373 -9.79 31.37 9.79
C PHE A 373 -9.09 31.68 11.11
N SER A 374 -9.87 31.77 12.19
CA SER A 374 -9.36 32.26 13.49
C SER A 374 -8.32 31.34 14.16
N PHE A 375 -8.28 30.04 13.80
CA PHE A 375 -7.27 29.08 14.24
C PHE A 375 -7.06 27.99 13.17
N PRO A 376 -5.82 27.55 12.92
CA PRO A 376 -5.57 26.39 12.06
C PRO A 376 -6.13 25.12 12.71
N PHE A 377 -6.72 24.24 11.90
CA PHE A 377 -7.08 22.88 12.28
C PHE A 377 -6.57 21.94 11.21
N THR A 378 -5.86 20.88 11.62
CA THR A 378 -5.15 19.96 10.73
C THR A 378 -5.43 18.52 11.14
N ILE A 379 -5.52 17.62 10.15
CA ILE A 379 -5.76 16.19 10.33
C ILE A 379 -4.75 15.39 9.52
N TRP A 380 -4.19 14.36 10.16
CA TRP A 380 -3.19 13.45 9.60
C TRP A 380 -3.65 11.99 9.70
N SER A 381 -3.24 11.15 8.75
CA SER A 381 -3.18 9.70 8.97
C SER A 381 -2.13 9.38 10.03
N THR A 382 -2.26 8.23 10.67
CA THR A 382 -1.33 7.75 11.70
C THR A 382 -0.78 6.37 11.34
N ARG A 383 0.42 6.07 11.83
CA ARG A 383 1.07 4.75 11.71
C ARG A 383 1.90 4.47 12.97
N PRO A 384 2.15 3.20 13.35
CA PRO A 384 3.07 2.87 14.44
C PRO A 384 4.42 3.56 14.28
N ALA A 385 4.96 4.11 15.38
CA ALA A 385 6.20 4.89 15.33
C ALA A 385 7.42 4.00 15.05
N VAL A 386 7.48 2.83 15.71
CA VAL A 386 8.45 1.76 15.46
C VAL A 386 7.86 0.80 14.42
N ARG A 387 8.63 0.49 13.37
CA ARG A 387 8.22 -0.36 12.22
C ARG A 387 9.40 -1.23 11.75
N GLY A 388 9.09 -2.35 11.08
CA GLY A 388 10.05 -3.38 10.68
C GLY A 388 9.63 -4.78 11.17
N VAL A 389 10.40 -5.80 10.81
CA VAL A 389 10.05 -7.23 10.97
C VAL A 389 9.85 -7.73 12.41
N SER A 390 10.30 -6.97 13.40
CA SER A 390 10.11 -7.27 14.84
C SER A 390 9.23 -6.23 15.57
N ALA A 391 8.64 -5.28 14.85
CA ALA A 391 7.87 -4.20 15.46
C ALA A 391 6.45 -4.67 15.85
N GLN A 392 6.10 -4.48 17.12
CA GLN A 392 4.84 -5.00 17.70
C GLN A 392 3.63 -4.06 17.53
N GLY A 393 3.83 -2.80 17.11
CA GLY A 393 2.76 -1.82 16.98
C GLY A 393 1.78 -2.13 15.84
N VAL A 394 0.48 -2.06 16.15
CA VAL A 394 -0.66 -2.41 15.28
C VAL A 394 -1.54 -1.19 15.09
N ASN A 395 -1.68 -0.72 13.85
CA ASN A 395 -2.53 0.43 13.53
C ASN A 395 -4.02 0.10 13.73
N VAL A 396 -4.79 1.05 14.26
CA VAL A 396 -6.25 0.93 14.46
C VAL A 396 -7.07 1.60 13.36
N GLY A 397 -6.43 2.24 12.38
CA GLY A 397 -7.09 2.90 11.25
C GLY A 397 -7.63 4.31 11.54
N SER A 398 -7.32 4.90 12.70
CA SER A 398 -7.77 6.26 13.04
C SER A 398 -6.85 7.37 12.51
N PHE A 399 -7.29 8.60 12.74
CA PHE A 399 -6.59 9.83 12.41
C PHE A 399 -6.05 10.53 13.68
N PHE A 400 -5.09 11.43 13.49
CA PHE A 400 -4.70 12.42 14.49
C PHE A 400 -5.18 13.80 14.05
N CYS A 401 -5.58 14.66 14.99
CA CYS A 401 -5.94 16.04 14.69
C CYS A 401 -5.55 17.01 15.81
N ALA A 402 -5.22 18.24 15.42
CA ALA A 402 -4.77 19.31 16.31
C ALA A 402 -5.16 20.70 15.81
N ARG A 403 -5.16 21.69 16.71
CA ARG A 403 -5.42 23.11 16.41
C ARG A 403 -4.12 23.86 16.07
N SER A 404 -3.35 23.26 15.16
CA SER A 404 -2.00 23.65 14.77
C SER A 404 -1.70 23.16 13.35
N GLU A 405 -0.71 23.75 12.69
CA GLU A 405 -0.21 23.24 11.39
C GLU A 405 0.77 22.08 11.55
N GLU A 406 1.45 22.02 12.69
CA GLU A 406 2.38 20.98 13.12
C GLU A 406 1.72 20.00 14.10
N PRO A 407 2.13 18.71 14.12
CA PRO A 407 1.54 17.72 15.00
C PRO A 407 2.04 17.82 16.44
N ASP A 408 1.22 17.36 17.40
CA ASP A 408 1.64 17.21 18.80
C ASP A 408 2.77 16.16 18.91
N ASN A 409 3.69 16.35 19.86
CA ASN A 409 4.71 15.35 20.20
C ASN A 409 4.95 15.30 21.72
N PRO A 410 4.66 14.17 22.41
CA PRO A 410 4.05 12.95 21.89
C PRO A 410 2.58 13.16 21.50
N LEU A 411 2.06 12.27 20.64
CA LEU A 411 0.63 12.25 20.30
C LEU A 411 -0.22 11.85 21.53
N PRO A 412 -1.43 12.42 21.70
CA PRO A 412 -2.33 12.10 22.81
C PRO A 412 -3.10 10.78 22.62
N ILE A 413 -2.76 10.01 21.58
CA ILE A 413 -3.34 8.71 21.23
C ILE A 413 -2.25 7.68 20.95
N ALA A 414 -2.55 6.41 21.20
CA ALA A 414 -1.66 5.27 21.01
C ALA A 414 -2.17 4.33 19.91
N CYS A 415 -1.33 3.40 19.46
CA CYS A 415 -1.74 2.24 18.67
C CYS A 415 -1.82 0.99 19.55
N LEU A 416 -2.34 -0.12 19.03
CA LEU A 416 -2.32 -1.40 19.74
C LEU A 416 -0.93 -2.03 19.70
N LYS A 417 -0.68 -2.99 20.59
CA LYS A 417 0.55 -3.77 20.63
C LYS A 417 0.26 -5.26 20.53
N ASN A 418 0.86 -5.95 19.56
CA ASN A 418 0.87 -7.41 19.52
C ASN A 418 1.84 -7.96 20.56
N ILE A 419 1.43 -7.99 21.83
CA ILE A 419 2.25 -8.45 22.95
C ILE A 419 2.59 -9.94 22.87
N ALA A 420 1.76 -10.74 22.18
CA ALA A 420 2.03 -12.15 21.95
C ALA A 420 3.02 -12.39 20.78
N PHE A 421 3.14 -11.41 19.87
CA PHE A 421 3.89 -11.47 18.61
C PHE A 421 3.77 -12.82 17.87
N LYS A 422 2.55 -13.38 17.85
CA LYS A 422 2.27 -14.64 17.19
C LYS A 422 2.26 -14.45 15.68
N LEU A 423 2.97 -15.34 14.99
CA LEU A 423 3.08 -15.38 13.54
C LEU A 423 2.02 -16.31 12.90
N ASP A 424 1.07 -16.80 13.70
CA ASP A 424 -0.02 -17.70 13.28
C ASP A 424 -0.94 -17.07 12.20
N CYS A 425 -0.99 -15.74 12.14
CA CYS A 425 -1.74 -14.96 11.14
C CYS A 425 -0.95 -14.64 9.86
N MET A 426 0.36 -14.91 9.82
CA MET A 426 1.14 -14.82 8.58
C MET A 426 0.76 -15.97 7.62
N PRO A 427 0.81 -15.78 6.29
CA PRO A 427 0.47 -16.83 5.33
C PRO A 427 1.44 -18.03 5.40
N THR A 428 1.02 -19.21 4.93
CA THR A 428 1.90 -20.36 4.63
C THR A 428 2.53 -20.23 3.24
N MET A 429 3.51 -21.06 2.86
CA MET A 429 4.11 -20.98 1.51
C MET A 429 3.05 -21.12 0.41
N ALA A 430 2.15 -22.10 0.51
CA ALA A 430 1.04 -22.27 -0.44
C ALA A 430 0.11 -21.04 -0.50
N GLN A 431 -0.09 -20.34 0.62
CA GLN A 431 -0.86 -19.09 0.63
C GLN A 431 -0.09 -17.93 0.01
N VAL A 432 1.23 -17.86 0.18
CA VAL A 432 2.11 -16.87 -0.50
C VAL A 432 2.12 -17.10 -2.01
N GLU A 433 2.23 -18.36 -2.46
CA GLU A 433 2.12 -18.71 -3.88
C GLU A 433 0.77 -18.29 -4.44
N ALA A 434 -0.33 -18.52 -3.71
CA ALA A 434 -1.66 -18.07 -4.11
C ALA A 434 -1.79 -16.53 -4.15
N ILE A 435 -1.21 -15.81 -3.18
CA ILE A 435 -1.11 -14.34 -3.18
C ILE A 435 -0.36 -13.87 -4.43
N GLN A 436 0.81 -14.44 -4.73
CA GLN A 436 1.64 -14.01 -5.84
C GLN A 436 1.03 -14.37 -7.20
N HIS A 437 0.48 -15.58 -7.36
CA HIS A 437 -0.24 -15.96 -8.57
C HIS A 437 -1.47 -15.08 -8.82
N PHE A 438 -2.13 -14.57 -7.77
CA PHE A 438 -3.32 -13.73 -7.90
C PHE A 438 -3.01 -12.23 -8.06
N PHE A 439 -2.13 -11.67 -7.23
CA PHE A 439 -1.81 -10.23 -7.21
C PHE A 439 -0.52 -9.82 -7.91
N GLY A 440 0.36 -10.77 -8.27
CA GLY A 440 1.66 -10.51 -8.89
C GLY A 440 1.58 -9.54 -10.07
N PRO A 441 2.22 -8.35 -9.98
CA PRO A 441 2.14 -7.34 -11.01
C PRO A 441 2.74 -7.76 -12.36
N SER A 442 2.30 -7.08 -13.43
CA SER A 442 3.06 -7.00 -14.68
C SER A 442 4.13 -5.93 -14.54
N VAL A 443 5.40 -6.36 -14.45
CA VAL A 443 6.55 -5.45 -14.41
C VAL A 443 6.90 -5.09 -15.85
N MET A 444 6.74 -3.82 -16.21
CA MET A 444 6.74 -3.32 -17.58
C MET A 444 7.93 -2.40 -17.81
N PHE A 445 8.85 -2.83 -18.68
CA PHE A 445 10.07 -2.09 -19.01
C PHE A 445 9.82 -1.11 -20.14
N HIS A 446 10.35 0.10 -20.04
CA HIS A 446 10.24 1.12 -21.09
C HIS A 446 10.54 0.53 -22.49
N PRO A 447 9.76 0.84 -23.56
CA PRO A 447 9.87 0.16 -24.85
C PRO A 447 11.20 0.39 -25.59
N ALA A 448 11.97 1.39 -25.16
CA ALA A 448 13.34 1.65 -25.61
C ALA A 448 14.40 1.26 -24.56
N GLU A 449 14.11 0.32 -23.67
CA GLU A 449 15.10 -0.25 -22.73
C GLU A 449 16.11 -1.15 -23.47
N ASP A 450 17.39 -0.97 -23.19
CA ASP A 450 18.49 -1.77 -23.73
C ASP A 450 19.05 -2.78 -22.71
N PHE A 451 18.82 -2.54 -21.41
CA PHE A 451 19.39 -3.28 -20.27
C PHE A 451 18.28 -3.99 -19.48
N LEU A 452 17.78 -5.10 -20.01
CA LEU A 452 16.70 -5.86 -19.39
C LEU A 452 17.20 -6.69 -18.18
N PRO A 453 16.32 -7.07 -17.25
CA PRO A 453 16.70 -7.89 -16.11
C PRO A 453 17.09 -9.31 -16.51
N SER A 454 17.65 -10.07 -15.56
CA SER A 454 17.94 -11.49 -15.70
C SER A 454 17.74 -12.24 -14.38
N SER A 455 17.92 -13.55 -14.37
CA SER A 455 18.17 -14.27 -13.11
C SER A 455 19.64 -14.16 -12.71
N VAL A 456 19.90 -14.12 -11.41
CA VAL A 456 21.26 -14.13 -10.85
C VAL A 456 22.07 -15.34 -11.36
N ALA A 457 21.44 -16.52 -11.42
CA ALA A 457 22.07 -17.74 -11.95
C ALA A 457 22.50 -17.58 -13.41
N TRP A 458 21.64 -17.02 -14.28
CA TRP A 458 22.00 -16.72 -15.66
C TRP A 458 23.19 -15.75 -15.75
N PHE A 459 23.23 -14.73 -14.90
CA PHE A 459 24.32 -13.76 -14.89
C PHE A 459 25.68 -14.40 -14.53
N PHE A 460 25.70 -15.27 -13.53
CA PHE A 460 26.90 -16.03 -13.16
C PHE A 460 27.29 -17.03 -14.26
N ASP A 461 26.33 -17.78 -14.81
CA ASP A 461 26.59 -18.74 -15.89
C ASP A 461 27.06 -18.06 -17.18
N ALA A 462 26.56 -16.86 -17.48
CA ALA A 462 27.00 -15.99 -18.58
C ALA A 462 28.44 -15.43 -18.40
N GLY A 463 29.11 -15.75 -17.29
CA GLY A 463 30.54 -15.50 -17.11
C GLY A 463 30.89 -14.32 -16.20
N ALA A 464 29.98 -13.88 -15.33
CA ALA A 464 30.33 -12.91 -14.30
C ALA A 464 31.49 -13.42 -13.41
N MET A 465 32.38 -12.50 -13.05
CA MET A 465 33.65 -12.81 -12.39
C MET A 465 33.72 -12.09 -11.04
N LEU A 466 34.23 -12.78 -10.03
CA LEU A 466 34.60 -12.22 -8.73
C LEU A 466 36.05 -11.73 -8.81
N TYR A 467 36.25 -10.45 -8.52
CA TYR A 467 37.56 -9.82 -8.42
C TYR A 467 37.92 -9.58 -6.94
N SER A 468 39.22 -9.44 -6.67
CA SER A 468 39.72 -9.05 -5.35
C SER A 468 40.60 -7.81 -5.44
N LYS A 469 40.65 -7.04 -4.35
CA LYS A 469 41.56 -5.93 -4.16
C LYS A 469 43.02 -6.38 -3.99
N ASP A 470 43.24 -7.63 -3.59
CA ASP A 470 44.55 -8.27 -3.62
C ASP A 470 44.90 -8.69 -5.05
N SER A 471 45.84 -7.98 -5.66
CA SER A 471 46.32 -8.25 -7.03
C SER A 471 47.06 -9.58 -7.20
N SER A 472 47.38 -10.29 -6.11
CA SER A 472 47.91 -11.67 -6.18
C SER A 472 46.81 -12.73 -6.35
N THR A 473 45.55 -12.37 -6.07
CA THR A 473 44.38 -13.24 -6.27
C THR A 473 43.81 -13.02 -7.69
N PRO A 474 43.88 -14.01 -8.60
CA PRO A 474 43.34 -13.86 -9.95
C PRO A 474 41.80 -13.81 -9.93
N PRO A 475 41.15 -13.13 -10.89
CA PRO A 475 39.69 -13.11 -11.00
C PRO A 475 39.12 -14.53 -11.14
N MET A 476 38.08 -14.84 -10.36
CA MET A 476 37.48 -16.17 -10.28
C MET A 476 36.10 -16.19 -10.93
N ARG A 477 35.78 -17.24 -11.69
CA ARG A 477 34.42 -17.43 -12.22
C ARG A 477 33.46 -17.74 -11.07
N ILE A 478 32.32 -17.06 -11.06
CA ILE A 478 31.25 -17.31 -10.07
C ILE A 478 30.47 -18.56 -10.51
N LYS A 479 30.13 -19.43 -9.56
CA LYS A 479 29.24 -20.58 -9.81
C LYS A 479 27.79 -20.11 -9.94
N SER A 480 26.96 -20.85 -10.69
CA SER A 480 25.53 -20.57 -10.90
C SER A 480 24.72 -20.27 -9.62
N ASP A 481 25.09 -20.89 -8.49
CA ASP A 481 24.46 -20.70 -7.17
C ASP A 481 25.10 -19.60 -6.30
N GLY A 482 26.24 -19.02 -6.70
CA GLY A 482 27.01 -18.10 -5.88
C GLY A 482 27.79 -18.75 -4.72
N SER A 483 27.88 -20.08 -4.63
CA SER A 483 28.47 -20.78 -3.47
C SER A 483 29.98 -20.61 -3.29
N ASN A 484 30.67 -19.91 -4.21
CA ASN A 484 32.06 -19.49 -4.07
C ASN A 484 32.25 -17.99 -3.82
N LEU A 485 31.16 -17.24 -3.55
CA LEU A 485 31.22 -15.86 -3.10
C LEU A 485 31.55 -15.78 -1.59
N PRO A 486 32.31 -14.77 -1.13
CA PRO A 486 32.51 -14.50 0.29
C PRO A 486 31.18 -14.31 1.04
N GLN A 487 30.94 -15.16 2.04
CA GLN A 487 29.67 -15.21 2.79
C GLN A 487 29.73 -14.34 4.06
N GLY A 488 28.70 -13.54 4.30
CA GLY A 488 28.52 -12.72 5.49
C GLY A 488 29.57 -11.62 5.68
N GLY A 489 29.66 -11.05 6.89
CA GLY A 489 30.52 -9.91 7.20
C GLY A 489 29.86 -8.58 6.86
N THR A 490 30.67 -7.57 6.52
CA THR A 490 30.23 -6.23 6.11
C THR A 490 30.83 -5.90 4.75
N ASN A 491 30.33 -4.86 4.08
CA ASN A 491 31.06 -4.32 2.94
C ASN A 491 32.42 -3.74 3.36
N ASP A 492 33.49 -4.42 2.96
CA ASP A 492 34.89 -4.13 3.25
C ASP A 492 35.65 -3.66 1.99
N GLY A 493 34.99 -3.63 0.82
CA GLY A 493 35.61 -3.34 -0.47
C GLY A 493 36.77 -4.28 -0.83
N ALA A 494 36.82 -5.49 -0.25
CA ALA A 494 37.88 -6.46 -0.52
C ALA A 494 37.63 -7.28 -1.80
N PHE A 495 36.37 -7.37 -2.22
CA PHE A 495 35.91 -8.11 -3.40
C PHE A 495 34.79 -7.35 -4.10
N TRP A 496 34.70 -7.48 -5.41
CA TRP A 496 33.55 -7.00 -6.20
C TRP A 496 33.23 -7.97 -7.33
N ILE A 497 31.99 -7.96 -7.82
CA ILE A 497 31.61 -8.66 -9.05
C ILE A 497 31.80 -7.72 -10.25
N ASP A 498 32.20 -8.25 -11.41
CA ASP A 498 32.14 -7.51 -12.67
C ASP A 498 31.69 -8.45 -13.81
N LEU A 499 31.27 -7.86 -14.93
CA LEU A 499 30.91 -8.53 -16.17
C LEU A 499 32.09 -9.38 -16.70
N PRO A 500 31.82 -10.33 -17.62
CA PRO A 500 32.87 -11.10 -18.28
C PRO A 500 34.00 -10.22 -18.84
N GLY A 501 35.24 -10.68 -18.66
CA GLY A 501 36.44 -10.07 -19.25
C GLY A 501 36.70 -10.47 -20.69
N ASP A 502 35.79 -11.24 -21.31
CA ASP A 502 35.87 -11.71 -22.69
C ASP A 502 34.96 -10.88 -23.63
N GLY A 503 34.82 -11.34 -24.88
CA GLY A 503 33.98 -10.67 -25.89
C GLY A 503 32.48 -10.67 -25.62
N SER A 504 31.98 -11.32 -24.55
CA SER A 504 30.56 -11.38 -24.23
C SER A 504 30.04 -10.18 -23.41
N ARG A 505 30.93 -9.35 -22.85
CA ARG A 505 30.60 -8.25 -21.92
C ARG A 505 29.35 -7.44 -22.29
N ASP A 506 29.29 -6.91 -23.51
CA ASP A 506 28.17 -6.06 -23.95
C ASP A 506 26.89 -6.84 -24.26
N SER A 507 26.97 -8.15 -24.49
CA SER A 507 25.77 -9.01 -24.57
C SER A 507 25.21 -9.33 -23.19
N VAL A 508 26.07 -9.49 -22.17
CA VAL A 508 25.64 -9.75 -20.79
C VAL A 508 24.97 -8.52 -20.16
N LYS A 509 25.43 -7.30 -20.48
CA LYS A 509 24.77 -6.05 -20.04
C LYS A 509 23.28 -5.99 -20.40
N LYS A 510 22.89 -6.49 -21.58
CA LYS A 510 21.50 -6.47 -22.06
C LYS A 510 20.57 -7.38 -21.25
N GLY A 511 21.14 -8.24 -20.42
CA GLY A 511 20.43 -9.22 -19.61
C GLY A 511 19.63 -10.23 -20.42
N ASN A 512 18.64 -10.82 -19.75
CA ASN A 512 17.89 -11.95 -20.29
C ASN A 512 16.52 -12.07 -19.63
N LEU A 513 15.56 -11.32 -20.16
CA LEU A 513 14.16 -11.30 -19.72
C LEU A 513 13.47 -12.69 -19.75
N ALA A 514 13.97 -13.61 -20.58
CA ALA A 514 13.50 -15.00 -20.59
C ALA A 514 13.85 -15.72 -19.28
N SER A 515 15.06 -15.54 -18.74
CA SER A 515 15.51 -16.07 -17.45
C SER A 515 15.02 -15.28 -16.24
N ALA A 516 14.68 -13.99 -16.43
CA ALA A 516 14.34 -13.08 -15.35
C ALA A 516 13.16 -13.57 -14.50
N LYS A 517 13.27 -13.36 -13.19
CA LYS A 517 12.26 -13.65 -12.18
C LYS A 517 12.34 -12.61 -11.06
N VAL A 518 11.25 -12.47 -10.32
CA VAL A 518 11.20 -11.66 -9.10
C VAL A 518 11.56 -12.52 -7.89
N HIS A 519 12.41 -12.01 -7.00
CA HIS A 519 12.83 -12.69 -5.77
C HIS A 519 12.05 -12.10 -4.58
N LEU A 520 11.24 -12.92 -3.91
CA LEU A 520 10.30 -12.47 -2.87
C LEU A 520 10.85 -12.68 -1.47
N HIS A 521 11.11 -11.57 -0.77
CA HIS A 521 11.39 -11.54 0.66
C HIS A 521 10.11 -11.21 1.42
N LEU A 522 9.71 -12.07 2.35
CA LEU A 522 8.41 -11.99 3.02
C LEU A 522 8.53 -11.44 4.44
N LYS A 523 7.97 -10.25 4.68
CA LYS A 523 8.14 -9.50 5.92
C LYS A 523 6.83 -9.41 6.72
N PRO A 524 6.78 -9.80 8.01
CA PRO A 524 5.72 -9.37 8.91
C PRO A 524 5.83 -7.86 9.15
N VAL A 525 4.74 -7.11 8.98
CA VAL A 525 4.71 -5.67 9.32
C VAL A 525 3.47 -5.31 10.14
N TYR A 526 3.56 -4.17 10.85
CA TYR A 526 2.54 -3.69 11.79
C TYR A 526 2.07 -4.78 12.79
N GLY A 527 2.99 -5.31 13.59
CA GLY A 527 2.67 -6.36 14.58
C GLY A 527 2.13 -7.64 13.94
N ALA A 528 2.64 -8.00 12.75
CA ALA A 528 2.20 -9.12 11.92
C ALA A 528 0.72 -9.08 11.47
N THR A 529 0.08 -7.92 11.50
CA THR A 529 -1.28 -7.74 10.92
C THR A 529 -1.26 -7.57 9.40
N TYR A 530 -0.07 -7.40 8.82
CA TYR A 530 0.16 -7.35 7.38
C TYR A 530 1.38 -8.19 6.99
N THR A 531 1.37 -8.67 5.75
CA THR A 531 2.53 -9.30 5.08
C THR A 531 2.96 -8.41 3.93
N ASP A 532 4.22 -7.99 3.95
CA ASP A 532 4.88 -7.29 2.84
C ASP A 532 5.65 -8.31 1.99
N LEU A 533 5.32 -8.41 0.70
CA LEU A 533 6.04 -9.23 -0.29
C LEU A 533 7.01 -8.31 -1.04
N GLN A 534 8.21 -8.15 -0.50
CA GLN A 534 9.26 -7.32 -1.09
C GLN A 534 9.86 -8.04 -2.30
N SER A 535 9.69 -7.44 -3.47
CA SER A 535 9.78 -8.07 -4.78
C SER A 535 11.00 -7.55 -5.54
N TRP A 536 12.13 -8.25 -5.41
CA TRP A 536 13.44 -7.84 -5.94
C TRP A 536 13.69 -8.31 -7.38
N THR A 537 14.09 -7.39 -8.26
CA THR A 537 14.47 -7.66 -9.65
C THR A 537 15.95 -7.36 -9.83
N PHE A 538 16.68 -8.28 -10.47
CA PHE A 538 18.11 -8.13 -10.74
C PHE A 538 18.38 -7.72 -12.20
N TYR A 539 19.24 -6.73 -12.37
CA TYR A 539 19.70 -6.26 -13.68
C TYR A 539 21.22 -6.44 -13.76
N PRO A 540 21.77 -7.07 -14.81
CA PRO A 540 23.22 -7.17 -14.99
C PRO A 540 23.94 -5.82 -15.14
N PHE A 541 23.21 -4.78 -15.54
CA PHE A 541 23.76 -3.45 -15.78
C PHE A 541 22.67 -2.38 -15.61
N ASN A 542 22.98 -1.31 -14.88
CA ASN A 542 22.23 -0.05 -14.88
C ASN A 542 22.77 0.83 -16.03
N GLY A 543 21.89 1.46 -16.80
CA GLY A 543 22.25 2.26 -17.97
C GLY A 543 22.66 3.70 -17.66
N PRO A 544 23.05 4.49 -18.68
CA PRO A 544 23.52 5.85 -18.47
C PRO A 544 22.38 6.86 -18.21
N SER A 545 22.61 7.79 -17.28
CA SER A 545 21.64 8.84 -16.92
C SER A 545 21.46 9.90 -18.02
N THR A 546 20.26 10.51 -18.05
CA THR A 546 19.96 11.69 -18.88
C THR A 546 19.41 12.80 -17.99
N ALA A 547 20.00 13.99 -18.05
CA ALA A 547 19.48 15.18 -17.36
C ALA A 547 18.40 15.87 -18.20
N LYS A 548 17.45 16.52 -17.53
CA LYS A 548 16.49 17.47 -18.08
C LYS A 548 16.80 18.85 -17.52
N VAL A 549 16.81 19.86 -18.38
CA VAL A 549 16.96 21.28 -18.02
C VAL A 549 15.86 22.06 -18.75
N GLY A 550 14.72 22.23 -18.08
CA GLY A 550 13.51 22.79 -18.65
C GLY A 550 12.95 21.91 -19.77
N LYS A 551 13.19 22.31 -21.03
CA LYS A 551 12.78 21.56 -22.23
C LYS A 551 13.91 20.78 -22.89
N VAL A 552 15.16 20.92 -22.43
CA VAL A 552 16.33 20.30 -23.05
C VAL A 552 16.68 19.00 -22.31
N ASN A 553 16.85 17.91 -23.05
CA ASN A 553 17.36 16.64 -22.54
C ASN A 553 18.86 16.53 -22.89
N ILE A 554 19.69 16.15 -21.92
CA ILE A 554 21.15 16.11 -22.04
C ILE A 554 21.64 14.71 -21.59
N PRO A 555 22.03 13.82 -22.52
CA PRO A 555 22.63 12.54 -22.17
C PRO A 555 23.95 12.74 -21.40
N LEU A 556 24.09 12.13 -20.22
CA LEU A 556 25.24 12.37 -19.35
C LEU A 556 26.44 11.45 -19.63
N GLY A 557 26.46 10.77 -20.78
CA GLY A 557 27.56 9.89 -21.19
C GLY A 557 27.58 8.57 -20.41
N ARG A 558 28.52 8.40 -19.48
CA ARG A 558 28.72 7.19 -18.66
C ARG A 558 28.45 7.41 -17.15
N LEU A 559 27.71 8.48 -16.81
CA LEU A 559 27.28 8.73 -15.42
C LEU A 559 26.02 7.92 -15.11
N GLY A 560 25.92 7.43 -13.87
CA GLY A 560 24.85 6.53 -13.42
C GLY A 560 24.99 5.07 -13.86
N GLU A 561 25.67 4.77 -14.97
CA GLU A 561 25.81 3.36 -15.41
C GLU A 561 26.69 2.56 -14.41
N HIS A 562 26.25 1.36 -14.02
CA HIS A 562 27.05 0.46 -13.17
C HIS A 562 26.71 -1.01 -13.44
N VAL A 563 27.59 -1.91 -12.99
CA VAL A 563 27.41 -3.36 -13.13
C VAL A 563 26.68 -3.91 -11.93
N GLY A 564 25.70 -4.79 -12.20
CA GLY A 564 24.75 -5.28 -11.22
C GLY A 564 23.80 -4.17 -10.75
N ASP A 565 22.53 -4.49 -10.60
CA ASP A 565 21.56 -3.61 -9.95
C ASP A 565 20.41 -4.39 -9.33
N TRP A 566 19.84 -3.82 -8.26
CA TRP A 566 18.83 -4.42 -7.41
C TRP A 566 17.75 -3.40 -7.10
N GLU A 567 16.66 -3.44 -7.87
CA GLU A 567 15.47 -2.62 -7.67
C GLU A 567 14.29 -3.46 -7.19
N HIS A 568 13.35 -2.82 -6.48
CA HIS A 568 12.20 -3.52 -5.90
C HIS A 568 10.89 -2.75 -5.92
N TYR A 569 9.81 -3.50 -5.75
CA TYR A 569 8.51 -3.01 -5.33
C TYR A 569 8.02 -3.88 -4.17
N THR A 570 7.03 -3.45 -3.39
CA THR A 570 6.52 -4.25 -2.25
C THR A 570 5.00 -4.30 -2.26
N LEU A 571 4.42 -5.49 -2.35
CA LEU A 571 2.96 -5.68 -2.17
C LEU A 571 2.67 -5.74 -0.67
N ARG A 572 1.70 -4.95 -0.18
CA ARG A 572 1.23 -5.00 1.22
C ARG A 572 -0.14 -5.66 1.30
N VAL A 573 -0.19 -6.84 1.90
CA VAL A 573 -1.39 -7.69 2.01
C VAL A 573 -1.88 -7.72 3.45
N SER A 574 -3.19 -7.51 3.66
CA SER A 574 -3.83 -7.60 4.98
C SER A 574 -3.90 -9.06 5.45
N ASN A 575 -3.38 -9.35 6.64
CA ASN A 575 -3.50 -10.70 7.21
C ASN A 575 -4.91 -10.97 7.78
N PHE A 576 -5.76 -9.94 7.91
CA PHE A 576 -7.18 -10.11 8.27
C PHE A 576 -8.00 -10.64 7.10
N THR A 577 -7.83 -10.08 5.90
CA THR A 577 -8.74 -10.32 4.75
C THR A 577 -8.06 -11.02 3.58
N GLY A 578 -6.73 -11.02 3.52
CA GLY A 578 -5.95 -11.43 2.34
C GLY A 578 -5.96 -10.42 1.20
N GLU A 579 -6.60 -9.26 1.37
CA GLU A 579 -6.67 -8.22 0.34
C GLU A 579 -5.33 -7.51 0.16
N LEU A 580 -4.98 -7.17 -1.09
CA LEU A 580 -3.87 -6.27 -1.41
C LEU A 580 -4.30 -4.82 -1.10
N GLU A 581 -3.65 -4.12 -0.18
CA GLU A 581 -4.02 -2.74 0.19
C GLU A 581 -3.22 -1.67 -0.58
N ALA A 582 -1.95 -1.96 -0.89
CA ALA A 582 -1.03 -1.01 -1.50
C ALA A 582 0.14 -1.71 -2.21
N ILE A 583 0.77 -1.01 -3.15
CA ILE A 583 2.09 -1.36 -3.67
C ILE A 583 3.05 -0.20 -3.37
N TYR A 584 4.23 -0.52 -2.86
CA TYR A 584 5.36 0.40 -2.78
C TYR A 584 6.20 0.33 -4.04
N PHE A 585 6.62 1.47 -4.55
CA PHE A 585 7.44 1.60 -5.74
C PHE A 585 8.78 2.23 -5.35
N SER A 586 9.89 1.48 -5.43
CA SER A 586 11.24 1.99 -5.16
C SER A 586 11.66 3.01 -6.21
N GLN A 587 12.25 4.12 -5.76
CA GLN A 587 12.74 5.22 -6.57
C GLN A 587 14.09 5.68 -5.99
N HIS A 588 15.15 4.95 -6.33
CA HIS A 588 16.51 5.18 -5.84
C HIS A 588 16.60 5.03 -4.31
N SER A 589 16.92 6.12 -3.59
CA SER A 589 17.15 6.09 -2.13
C SER A 589 15.89 6.13 -1.27
N LYS A 590 14.70 6.23 -1.87
CA LYS A 590 13.36 6.28 -1.27
C LYS A 590 12.32 5.68 -2.21
N GLY A 591 11.03 5.94 -2.02
CA GLY A 591 9.96 5.50 -2.92
C GLY A 591 8.58 5.92 -2.43
N GLN A 592 7.53 5.36 -3.02
CA GLN A 592 6.16 5.76 -2.73
C GLN A 592 5.22 4.56 -2.52
N TRP A 593 4.46 4.58 -1.44
CA TRP A 593 3.28 3.72 -1.27
C TRP A 593 2.10 4.28 -2.06
N VAL A 594 1.61 3.54 -3.04
CA VAL A 594 0.40 3.87 -3.82
C VAL A 594 -0.72 2.90 -3.44
N LYS A 595 -1.90 3.45 -3.14
CA LYS A 595 -3.09 2.70 -2.71
C LYS A 595 -3.87 2.19 -3.92
N ILE A 596 -4.61 1.10 -3.75
CA ILE A 596 -5.32 0.39 -4.83
C ILE A 596 -6.20 1.20 -5.78
N TRP A 597 -6.76 2.34 -5.33
CA TRP A 597 -7.60 3.22 -6.15
C TRP A 597 -6.80 4.19 -7.05
N ASP A 598 -5.48 4.18 -6.91
CA ASP A 598 -4.53 4.98 -7.69
C ASP A 598 -3.51 4.07 -8.41
N LEU A 599 -3.79 2.76 -8.47
CA LEU A 599 -3.00 1.81 -9.25
C LEU A 599 -3.58 1.65 -10.67
N GLU A 600 -2.68 1.49 -11.64
CA GLU A 600 -3.03 1.03 -12.99
C GLU A 600 -2.99 -0.51 -13.08
N PHE A 601 -3.95 -1.07 -13.81
CA PHE A 601 -4.11 -2.51 -14.00
C PHE A 601 -4.16 -2.88 -15.48
N ASN A 602 -3.63 -4.05 -15.82
CA ASN A 602 -3.73 -4.61 -17.17
C ASN A 602 -5.10 -5.29 -17.40
N ALA A 603 -5.34 -5.75 -18.64
CA ALA A 603 -6.59 -6.45 -19.01
C ALA A 603 -6.85 -7.77 -18.25
N ASN A 604 -5.85 -8.32 -17.55
CA ASN A 604 -5.95 -9.51 -16.70
C ASN A 604 -6.12 -9.16 -15.21
N ASN A 605 -6.49 -7.91 -14.89
CA ASN A 605 -6.65 -7.38 -13.54
C ASN A 605 -5.39 -7.53 -12.65
N LYS A 606 -4.19 -7.52 -13.26
CA LYS A 606 -2.91 -7.41 -12.54
C LYS A 606 -2.51 -5.94 -12.47
N ALA A 607 -2.05 -5.48 -11.30
CA ALA A 607 -1.41 -4.18 -11.20
C ALA A 607 -0.20 -4.08 -12.14
N ILE A 608 0.14 -2.88 -12.58
CA ILE A 608 1.31 -2.61 -13.42
C ILE A 608 2.39 -1.92 -12.58
N VAL A 609 3.63 -2.37 -12.74
CA VAL A 609 4.82 -1.69 -12.23
C VAL A 609 5.60 -1.20 -13.43
N TYR A 610 5.62 0.12 -13.65
CA TYR A 610 6.41 0.71 -14.72
C TYR A 610 7.85 0.86 -14.26
N VAL A 611 8.79 0.29 -15.01
CA VAL A 611 10.23 0.39 -14.79
C VAL A 611 10.79 1.44 -15.72
N ALA A 612 11.44 2.46 -15.15
CA ALA A 612 12.00 3.56 -15.93
C ALA A 612 13.22 3.12 -16.76
N LYS A 613 13.40 3.79 -17.90
CA LYS A 613 14.53 3.51 -18.81
C LYS A 613 15.88 3.70 -18.11
N ASN A 614 16.84 2.81 -18.38
CA ASN A 614 18.24 2.77 -17.95
C ASN A 614 18.43 2.60 -16.44
N GLY A 615 17.86 3.50 -15.63
CA GLY A 615 18.07 3.55 -14.19
C GLY A 615 17.23 2.55 -13.39
N HIS A 616 16.18 2.00 -14.00
CA HIS A 616 15.24 1.02 -13.44
C HIS A 616 14.39 1.35 -12.19
N PRO A 617 14.24 2.60 -11.67
CA PRO A 617 13.28 2.85 -10.60
C PRO A 617 11.84 2.55 -11.04
N CYS A 618 11.03 2.14 -10.07
CA CYS A 618 9.64 1.72 -10.24
C CYS A 618 8.65 2.88 -10.05
N TYR A 619 7.58 2.89 -10.84
CA TYR A 619 6.48 3.86 -10.78
C TYR A 619 5.11 3.20 -11.02
N ALA A 620 4.06 3.78 -10.42
CA ALA A 620 2.68 3.32 -10.57
C ALA A 620 2.00 3.78 -11.88
N HIS A 621 2.56 4.81 -12.51
CA HIS A 621 2.06 5.42 -13.74
C HIS A 621 3.18 5.61 -14.76
N GLN A 622 2.83 5.55 -16.04
CA GLN A 622 3.72 6.00 -17.12
C GLN A 622 3.89 7.53 -17.13
N GLY A 623 5.04 8.01 -17.60
CA GLY A 623 5.36 9.43 -17.74
C GLY A 623 6.86 9.77 -17.68
N ASP A 624 7.15 11.04 -17.95
CA ASP A 624 8.43 11.72 -17.72
C ASP A 624 8.61 12.00 -16.20
N HIS A 625 9.01 11.01 -15.40
CA HIS A 625 9.32 11.25 -13.98
C HIS A 625 10.69 11.90 -13.83
N LEU A 626 10.88 12.77 -12.81
CA LEU A 626 12.10 13.56 -12.68
C LEU A 626 12.68 13.54 -11.26
N GLN A 627 13.90 13.02 -11.13
CA GLN A 627 14.68 13.10 -9.89
C GLN A 627 15.38 14.48 -9.83
N GLY A 628 14.72 15.45 -9.21
CA GLY A 628 15.27 16.80 -9.02
C GLY A 628 14.21 17.84 -8.66
N ASP A 629 14.38 19.06 -9.16
CA ASP A 629 13.41 20.14 -9.07
C ASP A 629 12.40 20.04 -10.22
N GLU A 630 11.34 19.27 -10.00
CA GLU A 630 10.25 19.10 -10.96
C GLU A 630 9.59 20.44 -11.35
N THR A 631 9.50 21.39 -10.41
CA THR A 631 8.85 22.69 -10.62
C THR A 631 9.57 23.55 -11.66
N ARG A 632 10.90 23.42 -11.73
CA ARG A 632 11.76 24.06 -12.75
C ARG A 632 12.04 23.15 -13.96
N GLY A 633 11.65 21.87 -13.89
CA GLY A 633 11.97 20.85 -14.88
C GLY A 633 13.47 20.54 -14.93
N ILE A 634 14.15 20.52 -13.79
CA ILE A 634 15.61 20.38 -13.65
C ILE A 634 15.93 19.13 -12.81
N GLY A 635 16.53 18.08 -13.41
CA GLY A 635 16.83 16.82 -12.72
C GLY A 635 17.22 15.67 -13.64
N LEU A 636 17.32 14.45 -13.12
CA LEU A 636 17.50 13.24 -13.95
C LEU A 636 16.15 12.68 -14.42
N ARG A 637 16.09 12.22 -15.67
CA ARG A 637 14.90 11.61 -16.27
C ARG A 637 14.78 10.13 -15.88
N ASN A 638 13.62 9.75 -15.36
CA ASN A 638 13.22 8.37 -15.11
C ASN A 638 11.99 8.06 -15.99
N ASP A 639 12.22 7.96 -17.30
CA ASP A 639 11.14 7.88 -18.28
C ASP A 639 10.46 6.50 -18.28
N THR A 640 9.14 6.49 -18.14
CA THR A 640 8.30 5.28 -18.13
C THR A 640 7.21 5.35 -19.19
N ALA A 641 6.91 4.22 -19.84
CA ALA A 641 5.89 4.14 -20.88
C ALA A 641 5.32 2.73 -21.01
N LEU A 642 4.11 2.63 -21.57
CA LEU A 642 3.51 1.36 -21.97
C LEU A 642 4.41 0.60 -22.96
N SER A 643 4.48 -0.72 -22.80
CA SER A 643 5.43 -1.58 -23.51
C SER A 643 4.94 -3.01 -23.64
N THR A 644 5.50 -3.74 -24.61
CA THR A 644 5.36 -5.20 -24.74
C THR A 644 6.49 -5.96 -24.03
N LEU A 645 7.53 -5.24 -23.55
CA LEU A 645 8.60 -5.80 -22.71
C LEU A 645 8.06 -5.92 -21.28
N VAL A 646 7.61 -7.12 -20.91
CA VAL A 646 6.96 -7.38 -19.62
C VAL A 646 7.52 -8.64 -18.96
N LEU A 647 7.78 -8.55 -17.64
CA LEU A 647 7.98 -9.67 -16.73
C LEU A 647 6.69 -9.89 -15.94
N ASP A 648 6.00 -11.00 -16.22
CA ASP A 648 4.83 -11.42 -15.43
C ASP A 648 5.31 -12.04 -14.11
N SER A 649 5.33 -11.22 -13.06
CA SER A 649 5.75 -11.66 -11.72
C SER A 649 4.76 -12.63 -11.07
N SER A 650 3.53 -12.75 -11.58
CA SER A 650 2.57 -13.76 -11.11
C SER A 650 2.92 -15.18 -11.57
N GLN A 651 3.81 -15.31 -12.58
CA GLN A 651 4.28 -16.59 -13.11
C GLN A 651 5.79 -16.80 -12.88
N LYS A 652 6.59 -15.74 -12.94
CA LYS A 652 8.06 -15.80 -12.80
C LYS A 652 8.53 -15.17 -11.50
N PHE A 653 8.44 -15.94 -10.43
CA PHE A 653 8.95 -15.55 -9.11
C PHE A 653 9.70 -16.69 -8.43
N GLN A 654 10.37 -16.36 -7.33
CA GLN A 654 10.96 -17.31 -6.38
C GLN A 654 10.87 -16.70 -4.98
N VAL A 655 10.24 -17.37 -4.03
CA VAL A 655 10.40 -17.04 -2.61
C VAL A 655 11.80 -17.48 -2.19
N PHE A 656 12.58 -16.55 -1.63
CA PHE A 656 14.00 -16.77 -1.32
C PHE A 656 14.42 -16.33 0.08
N SER A 657 13.53 -15.68 0.84
CA SER A 657 13.71 -15.40 2.27
C SER A 657 12.35 -15.20 2.95
N ALA A 658 12.17 -15.82 4.12
CA ALA A 658 10.95 -15.71 4.93
C ALA A 658 11.22 -16.13 6.39
N ASP A 659 11.89 -15.28 7.16
CA ASP A 659 12.27 -15.55 8.55
C ASP A 659 11.14 -16.05 9.44
N TYR A 660 9.91 -15.54 9.26
CA TYR A 660 8.78 -15.94 10.07
C TYR A 660 8.39 -17.42 9.87
N MET A 661 8.63 -18.00 8.68
CA MET A 661 8.37 -19.42 8.41
C MET A 661 9.36 -20.30 9.19
N HIS A 662 10.64 -19.93 9.19
CA HIS A 662 11.67 -20.57 10.00
C HIS A 662 11.35 -20.45 11.50
N GLN A 663 10.88 -19.29 11.96
CA GLN A 663 10.47 -19.07 13.37
C GLN A 663 9.26 -19.92 13.78
N ARG A 664 8.33 -20.23 12.86
CA ARG A 664 7.22 -21.19 13.10
C ARG A 664 7.66 -22.66 13.03
N GLY A 665 8.81 -22.94 12.42
CA GLY A 665 9.25 -24.31 12.12
C GLY A 665 8.53 -24.92 10.91
N ASP A 666 8.09 -24.08 9.96
CA ASP A 666 7.45 -24.52 8.72
C ASP A 666 8.44 -25.36 7.89
N LYS A 667 8.00 -26.51 7.37
CA LYS A 667 8.87 -27.47 6.67
C LYS A 667 9.20 -27.07 5.22
N ASP A 668 8.43 -26.14 4.71
CA ASP A 668 8.45 -25.53 3.38
C ASP A 668 8.97 -24.09 3.42
N ALA A 669 9.63 -23.69 4.53
CA ALA A 669 10.37 -22.43 4.60
C ALA A 669 11.46 -22.38 3.50
N PRO A 670 11.67 -21.21 2.86
CA PRO A 670 12.56 -21.09 1.71
C PRO A 670 14.04 -21.12 2.13
N GLU A 671 14.86 -21.92 1.45
CA GLU A 671 16.31 -21.87 1.62
C GLU A 671 16.89 -20.59 0.99
N GLU A 672 17.65 -19.82 1.78
CA GLU A 672 18.30 -18.61 1.31
C GLU A 672 19.49 -18.94 0.38
N PRO A 673 19.61 -18.30 -0.80
CA PRO A 673 20.68 -18.61 -1.74
C PRO A 673 22.00 -17.95 -1.33
N ALA A 674 23.13 -18.63 -1.56
CA ALA A 674 24.46 -18.17 -1.13
C ALA A 674 24.86 -16.76 -1.61
N TRP A 675 24.32 -16.28 -2.73
CA TRP A 675 24.55 -14.90 -3.20
C TRP A 675 23.82 -13.83 -2.37
N LEU A 676 22.74 -14.18 -1.65
CA LEU A 676 22.07 -13.24 -0.73
C LEU A 676 22.95 -12.89 0.47
N HIS A 677 23.90 -13.77 0.81
CA HIS A 677 24.88 -13.55 1.86
C HIS A 677 26.16 -12.84 1.37
N TYR A 678 26.24 -12.40 0.11
CA TYR A 678 27.38 -11.65 -0.42
C TYR A 678 27.25 -10.15 -0.11
N MET A 679 27.94 -9.72 0.96
CA MET A 679 27.85 -8.37 1.55
C MET A 679 28.80 -7.33 0.90
N ARG A 680 29.14 -7.45 -0.40
CA ARG A 680 30.02 -6.48 -1.11
C ARG A 680 29.39 -6.03 -2.43
N GLU A 681 30.09 -5.17 -3.16
CA GLU A 681 29.64 -4.57 -4.41
C GLU A 681 29.41 -5.62 -5.52
N TRP A 682 28.29 -5.46 -6.23
CA TRP A 682 27.93 -6.25 -7.42
C TRP A 682 28.53 -5.67 -8.73
N GLY A 683 29.36 -4.64 -8.62
CA GLY A 683 30.02 -3.95 -9.73
C GLY A 683 31.33 -3.27 -9.29
N PRO A 684 32.25 -2.96 -10.23
CA PRO A 684 33.49 -2.27 -9.91
C PRO A 684 33.25 -0.80 -9.54
N LYS A 685 34.10 -0.24 -8.65
CA LYS A 685 34.13 1.20 -8.36
C LYS A 685 34.98 1.95 -9.39
N ILE A 686 34.39 2.93 -10.06
CA ILE A 686 35.04 3.83 -11.03
C ILE A 686 34.66 5.28 -10.66
N GLU A 687 35.64 6.05 -10.21
CA GLU A 687 35.45 7.47 -9.88
C GLU A 687 35.79 8.35 -11.08
N TYR A 688 34.94 9.36 -11.34
CA TYR A 688 35.18 10.36 -12.37
C TYR A 688 35.61 11.70 -11.74
N ASP A 689 36.62 12.34 -12.33
CA ASP A 689 36.95 13.73 -12.00
C ASP A 689 35.79 14.64 -12.43
N ARG A 690 34.96 15.04 -11.45
CA ARG A 690 33.78 15.89 -11.63
C ARG A 690 34.09 17.11 -12.49
N LYS A 691 35.17 17.84 -12.22
CA LYS A 691 35.51 19.07 -12.95
C LYS A 691 35.92 18.78 -14.38
N LYS A 692 36.78 17.78 -14.61
CA LYS A 692 37.24 17.40 -15.95
C LYS A 692 36.13 16.81 -16.82
N TYR A 693 35.22 16.04 -16.22
CA TYR A 693 34.05 15.49 -16.90
C TYR A 693 33.08 16.61 -17.26
N LEU A 694 32.73 17.44 -16.28
CA LEU A 694 31.79 18.54 -16.45
C LEU A 694 32.32 19.58 -17.45
N ASP A 695 33.58 20.01 -17.36
CA ASP A 695 34.22 20.88 -18.35
C ASP A 695 34.19 20.31 -19.77
N LYS A 696 34.24 18.98 -19.95
CA LYS A 696 34.15 18.36 -21.28
C LYS A 696 32.76 18.55 -21.90
N PHE A 697 31.69 18.45 -21.10
CA PHE A 697 30.31 18.61 -21.56
C PHE A 697 29.88 20.09 -21.63
N LEU A 698 30.27 20.92 -20.66
CA LEU A 698 29.86 22.32 -20.56
C LEU A 698 30.48 23.24 -21.63
N ARG A 699 31.62 22.87 -22.22
CA ARG A 699 32.34 23.69 -23.23
C ARG A 699 31.51 24.12 -24.43
N PHE A 700 30.43 23.41 -24.73
CA PHE A 700 29.59 23.64 -25.91
C PHE A 700 28.16 24.11 -25.55
N LEU A 701 27.86 24.30 -24.26
CA LEU A 701 26.54 24.69 -23.79
C LEU A 701 26.45 26.21 -23.50
N PRO A 702 25.33 26.89 -23.84
CA PRO A 702 25.07 28.26 -23.44
C PRO A 702 25.11 28.43 -21.91
N SER A 703 25.61 29.57 -21.41
CA SER A 703 25.79 29.82 -19.96
C SER A 703 24.56 29.44 -19.12
N LYS A 704 23.35 29.86 -19.52
CA LYS A 704 22.12 29.56 -18.77
C LYS A 704 21.82 28.06 -18.62
N ILE A 705 22.18 27.25 -19.62
CA ILE A 705 22.04 25.79 -19.57
C ILE A 705 23.17 25.20 -18.74
N ARG A 706 24.40 25.73 -18.88
CA ARG A 706 25.55 25.38 -18.03
C ARG A 706 25.24 25.58 -16.55
N ASP A 707 24.82 26.78 -16.14
CA ASP A 707 24.57 27.14 -14.74
C ASP A 707 23.44 26.26 -14.14
N SER A 708 22.44 25.93 -14.97
CA SER A 708 21.34 25.04 -14.58
C SER A 708 21.72 23.56 -14.52
N LEU A 709 22.71 23.12 -15.32
CA LEU A 709 23.23 21.76 -15.28
C LEU A 709 24.25 21.58 -14.14
N GLU A 710 25.02 22.62 -13.80
CA GLU A 710 25.78 22.71 -12.55
C GLU A 710 24.84 22.55 -11.34
N ASP A 711 23.68 23.24 -11.32
CA ASP A 711 22.61 23.06 -10.30
C ASP A 711 22.00 21.64 -10.26
N VAL A 712 21.97 20.89 -11.38
CA VAL A 712 21.64 19.45 -11.35
C VAL A 712 22.74 18.68 -10.64
N PHE A 713 23.99 18.84 -11.07
CA PHE A 713 25.14 18.08 -10.59
C PHE A 713 25.45 18.29 -9.10
N ASP A 714 25.25 19.49 -8.58
CA ASP A 714 25.41 19.78 -7.14
C ASP A 714 24.26 19.21 -6.28
N LYS A 715 23.16 18.76 -6.91
CA LYS A 715 22.02 18.09 -6.25
C LYS A 715 21.98 16.57 -6.49
N LEU A 716 22.86 16.03 -7.35
CA LEU A 716 22.90 14.58 -7.57
C LEU A 716 23.53 13.88 -6.35
N PRO A 717 23.04 12.68 -5.98
CA PRO A 717 23.76 11.79 -5.09
C PRO A 717 25.15 11.48 -5.66
N ASP A 718 26.16 11.31 -4.80
CA ASP A 718 27.53 11.01 -5.23
C ASP A 718 27.61 9.67 -5.98
N GLU A 719 26.67 8.76 -5.73
CA GLU A 719 26.46 7.50 -6.43
C GLU A 719 26.29 7.68 -7.95
N VAL A 720 25.66 8.77 -8.41
CA VAL A 720 25.48 9.07 -9.85
C VAL A 720 26.77 9.63 -10.47
N MET A 721 27.68 10.14 -9.65
CA MET A 721 28.92 10.80 -10.08
C MET A 721 30.07 9.84 -10.36
N GLY A 722 29.89 8.55 -10.05
CA GLY A 722 30.81 7.46 -10.37
C GLY A 722 30.10 6.31 -11.07
N GLN A 723 30.74 5.14 -11.05
CA GLN A 723 30.12 3.84 -11.22
C GLN A 723 30.49 3.05 -9.97
N GLU A 724 29.51 2.54 -9.24
CA GLU A 724 29.75 1.67 -8.09
C GLU A 724 28.56 0.72 -8.01
N GLY A 725 28.80 -0.57 -8.24
CA GLY A 725 27.71 -1.53 -8.22
C GLY A 725 27.17 -1.69 -6.80
N PRO A 726 25.85 -1.69 -6.60
CA PRO A 726 25.26 -1.73 -5.28
C PRO A 726 25.62 -3.02 -4.52
N THR A 727 25.53 -2.95 -3.20
CA THR A 727 25.42 -4.16 -2.37
C THR A 727 24.09 -4.87 -2.62
N GLY A 728 24.05 -6.17 -2.28
CA GLY A 728 22.85 -7.00 -2.45
C GLY A 728 21.66 -6.58 -1.56
N PRO A 729 20.47 -7.18 -1.77
CA PRO A 729 19.22 -6.82 -1.08
C PRO A 729 19.29 -6.79 0.45
N SER A 730 20.05 -7.70 1.06
CA SER A 730 20.17 -7.90 2.52
C SER A 730 20.89 -6.76 3.25
N GLU A 731 21.80 -6.03 2.57
CA GLU A 731 22.48 -4.85 3.13
C GLU A 731 21.60 -3.59 3.11
N LYS A 732 20.44 -3.64 2.45
CA LYS A 732 19.54 -2.48 2.34
C LYS A 732 18.71 -2.38 3.62
N ASN A 733 18.64 -1.19 4.24
CA ASN A 733 18.00 -1.06 5.56
C ASN A 733 16.50 -1.39 5.59
N MET A 734 15.79 -1.30 4.46
CA MET A 734 14.40 -1.74 4.30
C MET A 734 14.24 -3.26 4.10
N TRP A 735 15.32 -4.04 4.18
CA TRP A 735 15.27 -5.49 4.31
C TRP A 735 14.56 -5.87 5.63
N ASN A 736 15.10 -5.44 6.77
CA ASN A 736 14.47 -5.64 8.08
C ASN A 736 13.56 -4.48 8.51
N GLY A 737 13.74 -3.29 7.92
CA GLY A 737 12.94 -2.10 8.19
C GLY A 737 11.64 -2.00 7.37
N ASP A 738 10.93 -0.90 7.61
CA ASP A 738 9.83 -0.44 6.74
C ASP A 738 10.38 0.21 5.46
N GLU A 739 9.55 0.30 4.43
CA GLU A 739 9.93 0.94 3.16
C GLU A 739 10.10 2.45 3.35
N ARG A 740 11.06 3.06 2.63
CA ARG A 740 11.43 4.47 2.78
C ARG A 740 10.47 5.40 2.01
N SER A 741 9.77 6.30 2.70
CA SER A 741 8.96 7.37 2.09
C SER A 741 9.77 8.66 1.92
#